data_AF-R9NZP1-F1
#
_entry.id   AF-R9NZP1-F1
#
_cell.length_a   1.000
_cell.length_b   1.000
_cell.length_c   1.000
_cell.angle_alpha   90.00
_cell.angle_beta   90.00
_cell.angle_gamma   90.00
#
_symmetry.space_group_name_H-M   'P 1'
#
loop_
_entity.id
_entity.type
_entity.pdbx_description
1 polymer ?
#
loop_
_entity_poly.entity_id
_entity_poly.type
_entity_poly.pdbx_seq_one_letter_code
_entity_poly.pdbx_strand_id
1 'polypeptide(L)'
;MRALSLWTTLLLGLTATYAQANSNTDTNNDNVCLSTASSSDGYLIAKSGETTEVLTSSHDAPVVHHAAASFAADLMQMVPSSNVVVRNVTSASLKMQAQQNKERMIIVGSLDSSSLMPELMSMDSAVSQEASKVKGQWESWSSVKLSSGSGLVLMGSDKRGAAYALYTLSEELGVSPWKWFADVKPTQSHSAEYYSPKSSASSKSFGTSRCSHGPPLVKYRGIFLNDEAPALTNWARTHFKGPFPPETAPQSFNDAMYTHVFELLLRLKANLLWPAMWSDSFAVAGLPDLPNKGVNGTGAAGPNQKLADRLGIVFGTSHQEPMGRNTPEWNTWYQGPWDYPTNTENITTYWKYGVERAQGLETMFTMSMRGNGDKALAGANIQLLEEIMVKQQSLLPRDAKSGEISVPQMMCLYTEVQGYYNEGLKVPEDITLLWTDDNFGFIRRIPTEEEKKNRSGGAGLYYHADYVGPPRAYKWVNTVNLMNAWEQLNVAFLNQQTEMFILNVGDLKPVEVPIHFTLNMAYDNTDLLHPTNVSSWLDTWAAKTFGHEPASKVAEVIRGYSWLNSRIKPEIVNASTWSSVHYAEAESVLSHWDHLVSIVEGDLIPYFRNTPNWDSFYQLVAYPTLASSNLNRMYVAIARNNLAGTQAKNSANSWSLLARSLFHNDARLTESYHALAGGKWKHMMSQPHMGSQYWQQPMRNMMPALSQVEVVDSEWPDTAMGSNLRVSVDGSMGAWPGDNQYNCADGYNCPDPSLKMLSRYEGNQRRRVWVSSADAGEFAFSATTNASWLQVQQPRIATLETLARDGMAGGTNLTERALFEGVGGWVEKRSDGFEAGGNFDDEVEVAVKVDWSQLAEMDCATTNSTQRLQTGIVYINTTTFPSEQYVGMWSPTNVTVSLTVDPCTFSSSSHPAGTFVSSSDGSVSMLAAHALVEPARSNSTPTYLEVLPQYGLLGSAITVLPPTADSIPPASGPSLSFPFIHSTSPPPTNNGSAYNVTLYLSPILNYRDKRPLKYVLELDDDVASRTTVTPVPDNITPGTNSADWGNVVSANIRKVTTMLRTNSTSGGGKHTIRWWPLEPGLVLEKVVVEPQGSMTVATALGMPESGRVGMI
;
A
#
# COMPACT_ATOMS: atom_id res chain seq x y z
N MET A 1 -55.71 5.18 -7.65
CA MET A 1 -54.97 6.46 -7.81
C MET A 1 -54.79 7.22 -6.48
N ARG A 2 -54.41 6.55 -5.38
CA ARG A 2 -53.97 7.20 -4.12
C ARG A 2 -52.72 6.57 -3.50
N ALA A 3 -52.06 5.65 -4.23
CA ALA A 3 -50.85 4.95 -3.78
C ALA A 3 -49.54 5.48 -4.42
N LEU A 4 -49.63 6.31 -5.48
CA LEU A 4 -48.44 6.90 -6.12
C LEU A 4 -47.96 8.19 -5.46
N SER A 5 -48.76 8.85 -4.61
CA SER A 5 -48.37 10.13 -3.99
C SER A 5 -47.61 10.00 -2.66
N LEU A 6 -47.51 8.79 -2.10
CA LEU A 6 -46.77 8.53 -0.85
C LEU A 6 -45.31 8.12 -1.11
N TRP A 7 -44.98 7.63 -2.30
CA TRP A 7 -43.61 7.29 -2.68
C TRP A 7 -42.80 8.51 -3.15
N THR A 8 -43.46 9.51 -3.74
CA THR A 8 -42.81 10.76 -4.16
C THR A 8 -42.46 11.69 -3.01
N THR A 9 -43.22 11.69 -1.91
CA THR A 9 -42.89 12.47 -0.70
C THR A 9 -41.83 11.81 0.18
N LEU A 10 -41.70 10.47 0.15
CA LEU A 10 -40.61 9.78 0.84
C LEU A 10 -39.27 9.94 0.12
N LEU A 11 -39.26 9.94 -1.23
CA LEU A 11 -38.03 10.21 -2.00
C LEU A 11 -37.57 11.67 -1.90
N LEU A 12 -38.48 12.64 -1.89
CA LEU A 12 -38.13 14.06 -1.71
C LEU A 12 -37.70 14.40 -0.27
N GLY A 13 -38.17 13.63 0.73
CA GLY A 13 -37.71 13.73 2.12
C GLY A 13 -36.32 13.11 2.36
N LEU A 14 -35.95 12.07 1.62
CA LEU A 14 -34.63 11.43 1.68
C LEU A 14 -33.55 12.17 0.87
N THR A 15 -33.92 12.92 -0.18
CA THR A 15 -32.96 13.79 -0.88
C THR A 15 -32.70 15.10 -0.13
N ALA A 16 -33.64 15.57 0.71
CA ALA A 16 -33.47 16.79 1.50
C ALA A 16 -32.64 16.58 2.78
N THR A 17 -32.58 15.35 3.32
CA THR A 17 -31.67 15.00 4.43
C THR A 17 -30.27 14.59 3.97
N TYR A 18 -30.09 14.24 2.69
CA TYR A 18 -28.75 14.08 2.08
C TYR A 18 -28.17 15.38 1.52
N ALA A 19 -28.99 16.36 1.12
CA ALA A 19 -28.52 17.67 0.66
C ALA A 19 -28.17 18.65 1.79
N GLN A 20 -28.66 18.45 3.02
CA GLN A 20 -28.22 19.21 4.21
C GLN A 20 -27.09 18.54 5.01
N ALA A 21 -26.66 17.33 4.63
CA ALA A 21 -25.46 16.70 5.16
C ALA A 21 -24.19 17.06 4.36
N ASN A 22 -24.33 17.53 3.10
CA ASN A 22 -23.21 17.87 2.22
C ASN A 22 -22.85 19.37 2.16
N SER A 23 -23.44 20.21 3.00
CA SER A 23 -22.91 21.55 3.31
C SER A 23 -22.15 21.61 4.64
N ASN A 24 -21.98 20.47 5.31
CA ASN A 24 -21.21 20.31 6.54
C ASN A 24 -20.11 19.26 6.36
N THR A 25 -19.41 19.28 5.22
CA THR A 25 -18.01 18.83 5.18
C THR A 25 -17.10 19.91 5.81
N ASP A 26 -17.50 20.43 6.96
CA ASP A 26 -16.56 20.90 7.98
C ASP A 26 -16.26 19.62 8.77
N THR A 27 -15.42 18.74 8.21
CA THR A 27 -14.70 17.79 9.07
C THR A 27 -14.12 18.63 10.21
N ASN A 28 -14.33 18.21 11.46
CA ASN A 28 -13.90 18.83 12.73
C ASN A 28 -12.38 19.04 12.83
N ASN A 29 -11.73 19.55 11.79
CA ASN A 29 -10.37 20.00 11.84
C ASN A 29 -10.43 21.47 12.26
N ASP A 30 -10.66 21.71 13.55
CA ASP A 30 -10.81 23.08 14.02
C ASP A 30 -9.48 23.88 14.02
N ASN A 31 -8.41 23.34 13.42
CA ASN A 31 -7.08 23.97 13.28
C ASN A 31 -6.89 24.81 12.01
N VAL A 32 -7.97 25.18 11.31
CA VAL A 32 -7.90 26.07 10.13
C VAL A 32 -7.53 27.50 10.54
N CYS A 33 -6.49 28.04 9.90
CA CYS A 33 -5.94 29.37 10.11
C CYS A 33 -6.41 30.42 9.12
N LEU A 34 -6.67 30.01 7.88
CA LEU A 34 -6.94 30.92 6.78
C LEU A 34 -8.42 30.91 6.36
N SER A 35 -8.85 32.03 5.77
CA SER A 35 -10.20 32.23 5.28
C SER A 35 -10.19 33.24 4.13
N THR A 36 -10.94 32.92 3.06
CA THR A 36 -11.20 33.83 1.95
C THR A 36 -12.32 34.83 2.26
N ALA A 37 -13.11 34.57 3.31
CA ALA A 37 -14.18 35.45 3.78
C ALA A 37 -13.65 36.43 4.83
N SER A 38 -14.07 37.69 4.72
CA SER A 38 -13.82 38.71 5.75
C SER A 38 -14.60 38.38 7.02
N SER A 39 -13.92 38.34 8.15
CA SER A 39 -14.52 38.22 9.49
C SER A 39 -14.16 39.44 10.34
N SER A 40 -14.98 39.79 11.34
CA SER A 40 -14.70 40.90 12.26
C SER A 40 -13.40 40.72 13.05
N ASP A 41 -13.00 39.45 13.23
CA ASP A 41 -11.80 39.06 13.98
C ASP A 41 -10.67 38.58 13.06
N GLY A 42 -10.80 38.67 11.74
CA GLY A 42 -9.78 38.28 10.78
C GLY A 42 -8.74 39.37 10.53
N TYR A 43 -7.52 38.98 10.15
CA TYR A 43 -6.46 39.90 9.72
C TYR A 43 -6.18 39.68 8.23
N LEU A 44 -6.34 40.72 7.40
CA LEU A 44 -6.08 40.64 5.98
C LEU A 44 -4.57 40.40 5.73
N ILE A 45 -4.22 39.26 5.11
CA ILE A 45 -2.83 38.91 4.80
C ILE A 45 -2.48 39.10 3.33
N ALA A 46 -3.45 39.07 2.41
CA ALA A 46 -3.23 39.42 1.01
C ALA A 46 -4.53 39.87 0.33
N LYS A 47 -4.40 40.74 -0.68
CA LYS A 47 -5.50 41.18 -1.52
C LYS A 47 -4.99 41.58 -2.90
N SER A 48 -5.73 41.22 -3.94
CA SER A 48 -5.38 41.57 -5.33
C SER A 48 -5.22 43.08 -5.49
N GLY A 49 -4.12 43.50 -6.14
CA GLY A 49 -3.78 44.90 -6.37
C GLY A 49 -3.17 45.63 -5.17
N GLU A 50 -3.05 44.99 -4.01
CA GLU A 50 -2.46 45.57 -2.81
C GLU A 50 -1.10 44.92 -2.48
N THR A 51 -0.33 45.59 -1.62
CA THR A 51 0.99 45.09 -1.16
C THR A 51 0.91 44.56 0.26
N THR A 52 1.50 43.38 0.47
CA THR A 52 1.76 42.76 1.77
C THR A 52 3.26 42.70 2.00
N GLU A 53 3.71 42.96 3.23
CA GLU A 53 5.11 42.78 3.60
C GLU A 53 5.29 41.61 4.56
N VAL A 54 6.21 40.70 4.21
CA VAL A 54 6.71 39.66 5.09
C VAL A 54 8.03 40.13 5.68
N LEU A 55 8.08 40.33 6.98
CA LEU A 55 9.19 40.94 7.70
C LEU A 55 9.98 39.86 8.44
N THR A 56 11.29 39.79 8.18
CA THR A 56 12.22 38.85 8.81
C THR A 56 13.42 39.58 9.42
N SER A 57 14.11 38.94 10.37
CA SER A 57 15.38 39.42 10.94
C SER A 57 16.55 38.94 10.09
N SER A 58 17.52 39.78 9.76
CA SER A 58 18.77 39.30 9.11
C SER A 58 19.62 38.37 10.00
N HIS A 59 19.35 38.33 11.30
CA HIS A 59 19.98 37.40 12.26
C HIS A 59 19.28 36.03 12.31
N ASP A 60 18.14 35.87 11.64
CA ASP A 60 17.42 34.61 11.63
C ASP A 60 18.14 33.56 10.75
N ALA A 61 17.74 32.29 10.91
CA ALA A 61 18.32 31.21 10.15
C ALA A 61 17.93 31.28 8.65
N PRO A 62 18.82 30.87 7.72
CA PRO A 62 18.53 30.90 6.29
C PRO A 62 17.25 30.16 5.86
N VAL A 63 16.88 29.07 6.54
CA VAL A 63 15.64 28.33 6.30
C VAL A 63 14.38 29.20 6.51
N VAL A 64 14.40 30.12 7.47
CA VAL A 64 13.28 31.04 7.72
C VAL A 64 13.12 32.02 6.56
N HIS A 65 14.23 32.55 6.04
CA HIS A 65 14.21 33.40 4.85
C HIS A 65 13.74 32.65 3.60
N HIS A 66 14.18 31.40 3.43
CA HIS A 66 13.75 30.55 2.33
C HIS A 66 12.24 30.27 2.41
N ALA A 67 11.74 29.87 3.57
CA ALA A 67 10.31 29.64 3.80
C ALA A 67 9.49 30.93 3.59
N ALA A 68 9.98 32.09 4.02
CA ALA A 68 9.30 33.37 3.84
C ALA A 68 9.21 33.76 2.35
N ALA A 69 10.28 33.55 1.58
CA ALA A 69 10.28 33.77 0.13
C ALA A 69 9.36 32.78 -0.59
N SER A 70 9.38 31.51 -0.18
CA SER A 70 8.48 30.48 -0.71
C SER A 70 7.02 30.82 -0.43
N PHE A 71 6.68 31.18 0.81
CA PHE A 71 5.32 31.58 1.20
C PHE A 71 4.86 32.84 0.45
N ALA A 72 5.74 33.83 0.26
CA ALA A 72 5.41 35.01 -0.55
C ALA A 72 5.06 34.65 -2.00
N ALA A 73 5.82 33.71 -2.61
CA ALA A 73 5.52 33.21 -3.94
C ALA A 73 4.20 32.43 -3.99
N ASP A 74 3.95 31.58 -2.99
CA ASP A 74 2.71 30.81 -2.86
C ASP A 74 1.49 31.75 -2.68
N LEU A 75 1.62 32.81 -1.87
CA LEU A 75 0.57 33.81 -1.65
C LEU A 75 0.29 34.63 -2.91
N MET A 76 1.31 35.01 -3.69
CA MET A 76 1.13 35.67 -4.98
C MET A 76 0.51 34.74 -6.04
N GLN A 77 0.79 33.44 -5.97
CA GLN A 77 0.16 32.44 -6.83
C GLN A 77 -1.34 32.30 -6.51
N MET A 78 -1.68 32.26 -5.22
CA MET A 78 -3.06 32.05 -4.75
C MET A 78 -3.90 33.32 -4.77
N VAL A 79 -3.30 34.51 -4.67
CA VAL A 79 -3.98 35.81 -4.77
C VAL A 79 -3.41 36.59 -5.96
N PRO A 80 -3.89 36.32 -7.20
CA PRO A 80 -3.34 36.93 -8.40
C PRO A 80 -3.34 38.46 -8.33
N SER A 81 -2.29 39.08 -8.89
CA SER A 81 -2.07 40.53 -8.88
C SER A 81 -1.81 41.17 -7.51
N SER A 82 -1.72 40.38 -6.43
CA SER A 82 -1.15 40.88 -5.17
C SER A 82 0.37 41.04 -5.31
N ASN A 83 0.96 41.93 -4.51
CA ASN A 83 2.41 42.11 -4.43
C ASN A 83 2.88 41.74 -3.03
N VAL A 84 3.59 40.63 -2.87
CA VAL A 84 4.11 40.20 -1.56
C VAL A 84 5.62 40.35 -1.55
N VAL A 85 6.11 41.22 -0.66
CA VAL A 85 7.53 41.55 -0.59
C VAL A 85 8.13 41.06 0.72
N VAL A 86 9.19 40.26 0.63
CA VAL A 86 9.97 39.85 1.81
C VAL A 86 11.04 40.90 2.11
N ARG A 87 11.08 41.40 3.34
CA ARG A 87 12.05 42.41 3.79
C ARG A 87 12.77 41.98 5.06
N ASN A 88 14.09 42.08 5.02
CA ASN A 88 14.90 42.04 6.24
C ASN A 88 14.85 43.40 6.94
N VAL A 89 14.40 43.42 8.19
CA VAL A 89 14.23 44.63 8.99
C VAL A 89 14.94 44.54 10.33
N THR A 90 15.20 45.69 10.95
CA THR A 90 15.74 45.79 12.31
C THR A 90 14.62 46.02 13.31
N SER A 91 14.85 45.71 14.59
CA SER A 91 13.89 45.95 15.67
C SER A 91 13.48 47.43 15.78
N ALA A 92 14.39 48.35 15.44
CA ALA A 92 14.08 49.79 15.36
C ALA A 92 13.13 50.12 14.20
N SER A 93 13.31 49.48 13.04
CA SER A 93 12.42 49.66 11.88
C SER A 93 11.02 49.11 12.19
N LEU A 94 10.96 47.98 12.91
CA LEU A 94 9.72 47.36 13.34
C LEU A 94 8.91 48.28 14.27
N LYS A 95 9.58 48.93 15.24
CA LYS A 95 8.97 49.95 16.11
C LYS A 95 8.34 51.08 15.31
N MET A 96 9.06 51.59 14.31
CA MET A 96 8.56 52.66 13.46
C MET A 96 7.34 52.23 12.64
N GLN A 97 7.36 51.02 12.06
CA GLN A 97 6.25 50.49 11.30
C GLN A 97 5.01 50.24 12.18
N ALA A 98 5.20 49.73 13.39
CA ALA A 98 4.13 49.55 14.38
C ALA A 98 3.51 50.90 14.79
N GLN A 99 4.32 51.97 14.92
CA GLN A 99 3.81 53.32 15.19
C GLN A 99 3.04 53.94 14.03
N GLN A 100 3.36 53.55 12.79
CA GLN A 100 2.69 54.04 11.58
C GLN A 100 1.36 53.32 11.29
N ASN A 101 0.97 52.33 12.10
CA ASN A 101 -0.21 51.48 11.88
C ASN A 101 -0.27 50.93 10.43
N LYS A 102 0.89 50.54 9.89
CA LYS A 102 0.96 49.99 8.55
C LYS A 102 0.15 48.69 8.50
N GLU A 103 -0.75 48.58 7.53
CA GLU A 103 -1.56 47.37 7.34
C GLU A 103 -0.81 46.28 6.57
N ARG A 104 -1.30 45.03 6.67
CA ARG A 104 -0.81 43.85 5.92
C ARG A 104 0.69 43.55 6.12
N MET A 105 1.10 43.50 7.39
CA MET A 105 2.41 43.05 7.83
C MET A 105 2.34 41.64 8.43
N ILE A 106 3.16 40.74 7.92
CA ILE A 106 3.39 39.40 8.47
C ILE A 106 4.82 39.38 9.00
N ILE A 107 4.99 39.17 10.30
CA ILE A 107 6.30 39.17 10.95
C ILE A 107 6.66 37.74 11.32
N VAL A 108 7.82 37.27 10.87
CA VAL A 108 8.24 35.88 11.08
C VAL A 108 9.59 35.85 11.78
N GLY A 109 9.76 34.93 12.73
CA GLY A 109 11.08 34.59 13.20
C GLY A 109 11.13 33.51 14.28
N SER A 110 12.32 32.98 14.50
CA SER A 110 12.58 32.02 15.57
C SER A 110 12.93 32.72 16.89
N LEU A 111 12.54 32.14 18.02
CA LEU A 111 12.84 32.72 19.34
C LEU A 111 14.33 32.67 19.71
N ASP A 112 15.08 31.71 19.16
CA ASP A 112 16.49 31.49 19.47
C ASP A 112 17.46 32.39 18.69
N SER A 113 17.06 32.91 17.52
CA SER A 113 17.96 33.64 16.61
C SER A 113 17.43 35.00 16.13
N SER A 114 16.10 35.18 16.07
CA SER A 114 15.51 36.39 15.50
C SER A 114 15.65 37.60 16.43
N SER A 115 16.30 38.66 15.97
CA SER A 115 16.39 39.93 16.70
C SER A 115 15.06 40.68 16.83
N LEU A 116 14.02 40.28 16.08
CA LEU A 116 12.69 40.87 16.14
C LEU A 116 11.85 40.32 17.31
N MET A 117 12.03 39.05 17.68
CA MET A 117 11.18 38.38 18.66
C MET A 117 11.29 38.97 20.08
N PRO A 118 12.50 39.20 20.65
CA PRO A 118 12.61 39.83 21.98
C PRO A 118 11.96 41.21 22.04
N GLU A 119 12.07 41.98 20.96
CA GLU A 119 11.47 43.30 20.87
C GLU A 119 9.93 43.21 20.85
N LEU A 120 9.36 42.35 20.00
CA LEU A 120 7.91 42.13 19.92
C LEU A 120 7.33 41.64 21.25
N MET A 121 8.01 40.71 21.92
CA MET A 121 7.61 40.24 23.24
C MET A 121 7.62 41.35 24.29
N SER A 122 8.49 42.36 24.16
CA SER A 122 8.52 43.50 25.08
C SER A 122 7.43 44.54 24.77
N MET A 123 7.00 44.63 23.51
CA MET A 123 6.02 45.60 23.03
C MET A 123 4.57 45.10 23.11
N ASP A 124 4.35 43.78 23.05
CA ASP A 124 3.02 43.18 22.95
C ASP A 124 2.88 41.96 23.88
N SER A 125 1.96 42.05 24.84
CA SER A 125 1.74 40.99 25.83
C SER A 125 1.17 39.71 25.22
N ALA A 126 0.40 39.79 24.12
CA ALA A 126 -0.12 38.60 23.44
C ALA A 126 1.01 37.81 22.77
N VAL A 127 1.98 38.53 22.18
CA VAL A 127 3.21 37.91 21.65
C VAL A 127 4.03 37.27 22.78
N SER A 128 4.21 37.98 23.90
CA SER A 128 4.94 37.44 25.05
C SER A 128 4.30 36.17 25.62
N GLN A 129 2.97 36.14 25.70
CA GLN A 129 2.21 34.99 26.16
C GLN A 129 2.38 33.79 25.23
N GLU A 130 2.26 33.96 23.91
CA GLU A 130 2.47 32.86 22.96
C GLU A 130 3.93 32.40 22.91
N ALA A 131 4.88 33.32 22.94
CA ALA A 131 6.30 33.00 22.97
C ALA A 131 6.65 32.13 24.18
N SER A 132 6.01 32.36 25.34
CA SER A 132 6.24 31.55 26.54
C SER A 132 5.86 30.08 26.39
N LYS A 133 4.94 29.75 25.47
CA LYS A 133 4.48 28.37 25.22
C LYS A 133 5.41 27.60 24.29
N VAL A 134 5.93 28.26 23.26
CA VAL A 134 6.86 27.65 22.29
C VAL A 134 8.31 27.64 22.81
N LYS A 135 8.68 28.51 23.76
CA LYS A 135 10.06 28.64 24.24
C LYS A 135 10.60 27.31 24.80
N GLY A 136 11.75 26.89 24.28
CA GLY A 136 12.45 25.67 24.71
C GLY A 136 11.85 24.36 24.19
N GLN A 137 10.81 24.44 23.36
CA GLN A 137 10.22 23.29 22.71
C GLN A 137 10.94 22.96 21.38
N TRP A 138 10.87 21.71 20.95
CA TRP A 138 11.43 21.27 19.67
C TRP A 138 10.46 21.57 18.53
N GLU A 139 10.89 22.31 17.51
CA GLU A 139 10.19 22.58 16.25
C GLU A 139 8.73 23.04 16.39
N SER A 140 8.39 23.64 17.53
CA SER A 140 7.05 24.11 17.83
C SER A 140 6.87 25.51 17.28
N TRP A 141 5.63 25.90 17.02
CA TRP A 141 5.34 27.24 16.54
C TRP A 141 3.97 27.71 17.00
N SER A 142 3.81 29.02 17.03
CA SER A 142 2.52 29.65 17.29
C SER A 142 2.37 30.91 16.45
N SER A 143 1.13 31.39 16.36
CA SER A 143 0.82 32.62 15.67
C SER A 143 -0.19 33.46 16.44
N VAL A 144 -0.02 34.77 16.34
CA VAL A 144 -0.85 35.74 17.07
C VAL A 144 -0.92 37.06 16.31
N LYS A 145 -2.08 37.71 16.34
CA LYS A 145 -2.23 39.08 15.85
C LYS A 145 -1.62 40.05 16.87
N LEU A 146 -0.99 41.11 16.40
CA LEU A 146 -0.62 42.22 17.27
C LEU A 146 -1.88 42.84 17.90
N SER A 147 -1.79 43.20 19.17
CA SER A 147 -2.85 43.85 19.95
C SER A 147 -3.26 45.20 19.35
N SER A 148 -2.36 45.85 18.60
CA SER A 148 -2.64 47.08 17.84
C SER A 148 -3.52 46.85 16.60
N GLY A 149 -3.73 45.60 16.18
CA GLY A 149 -4.45 45.23 14.95
C GLY A 149 -3.66 45.38 13.66
N SER A 150 -2.39 45.79 13.72
CA SER A 150 -1.58 46.16 12.54
C SER A 150 -0.69 45.03 11.98
N GLY A 151 -0.66 43.84 12.57
CA GLY A 151 0.25 42.77 12.11
C GLY A 151 -0.16 41.36 12.56
N LEU A 152 0.33 40.37 11.82
CA LEU A 152 0.35 38.95 12.19
C LEU A 152 1.77 38.56 12.56
N VAL A 153 1.99 37.92 13.71
CA VAL A 153 3.29 37.37 14.12
C VAL A 153 3.24 35.86 14.03
N LEU A 154 4.18 35.25 13.29
CA LEU A 154 4.45 33.82 13.25
C LEU A 154 5.78 33.58 13.97
N MET A 155 5.76 32.81 15.05
CA MET A 155 6.94 32.57 15.87
C MET A 155 7.22 31.08 16.02
N GLY A 156 8.44 30.68 15.71
CA GLY A 156 8.96 29.34 15.97
C GLY A 156 9.76 29.28 17.25
N SER A 157 9.73 28.13 17.95
CA SER A 157 10.66 27.85 19.04
C SER A 157 12.11 27.87 18.55
N ASP A 158 12.32 27.36 17.33
CA ASP A 158 13.58 27.29 16.60
C ASP A 158 13.36 27.60 15.10
N LYS A 159 14.45 27.52 14.31
CA LYS A 159 14.46 27.79 12.88
C LYS A 159 13.46 26.96 12.07
N ARG A 160 13.22 25.70 12.46
CA ARG A 160 12.31 24.79 11.74
C ARG A 160 10.86 25.05 12.13
N GLY A 161 10.57 25.30 13.41
CA GLY A 161 9.24 25.73 13.85
C GLY A 161 8.76 26.96 13.08
N ALA A 162 9.62 27.97 12.91
CA ALA A 162 9.27 29.18 12.16
C ALA A 162 9.00 28.90 10.67
N ALA A 163 9.77 27.99 10.06
CA ALA A 163 9.53 27.55 8.68
C ALA A 163 8.23 26.73 8.55
N TYR A 164 7.93 25.84 9.50
CA TYR A 164 6.71 25.04 9.49
C TYR A 164 5.46 25.90 9.65
N ALA A 165 5.50 26.97 10.45
CA ALA A 165 4.40 27.93 10.51
C ALA A 165 4.02 28.45 9.11
N LEU A 166 5.02 28.87 8.32
CA LEU A 166 4.81 29.37 6.96
C LEU A 166 4.36 28.29 5.97
N TYR A 167 4.92 27.07 6.06
CA TYR A 167 4.50 25.97 5.19
C TYR A 167 3.14 25.37 5.56
N THR A 168 2.70 25.47 6.80
CA THR A 168 1.32 25.18 7.20
C THR A 168 0.36 26.16 6.54
N LEU A 169 0.64 27.47 6.64
CA LEU A 169 -0.17 28.47 5.95
C LEU A 169 -0.14 28.28 4.41
N SER A 170 1.00 27.91 3.84
CA SER A 170 1.12 27.61 2.40
C SER A 170 0.23 26.44 1.97
N GLU A 171 0.13 25.39 2.80
CA GLU A 171 -0.74 24.26 2.53
C GLU A 171 -2.23 24.65 2.65
N GLU A 172 -2.60 25.43 3.68
CA GLU A 172 -3.96 25.93 3.85
C GLU A 172 -4.40 26.89 2.75
N LEU A 173 -3.47 27.67 2.19
CA LEU A 173 -3.71 28.47 0.98
C LEU A 173 -4.12 27.60 -0.22
N GLY A 174 -3.87 26.29 -0.20
CA GLY A 174 -4.13 25.38 -1.31
C GLY A 174 -2.90 25.07 -2.16
N VAL A 175 -1.68 25.40 -1.70
CA VAL A 175 -0.45 25.01 -2.38
C VAL A 175 0.05 23.67 -1.85
N SER A 176 -0.09 22.62 -2.67
CA SER A 176 0.34 21.28 -2.32
C SER A 176 1.86 21.18 -2.09
N PRO A 177 2.32 20.40 -1.08
CA PRO A 177 3.73 20.00 -0.96
C PRO A 177 4.31 19.40 -2.24
N TRP A 178 3.46 18.76 -3.05
CA TRP A 178 3.82 18.05 -4.26
C TRP A 178 3.82 18.93 -5.53
N LYS A 179 3.76 20.26 -5.39
CA LYS A 179 3.75 21.22 -6.52
C LYS A 179 4.88 21.00 -7.54
N TRP A 180 6.03 20.53 -7.07
CA TRP A 180 7.20 20.29 -7.92
C TRP A 180 7.42 18.80 -8.20
N PHE A 181 7.33 17.91 -7.20
CA PHE A 181 7.59 16.48 -7.42
C PHE A 181 6.44 15.69 -8.07
N ALA A 182 5.24 16.26 -8.11
CA ALA A 182 4.09 15.67 -8.82
C ALA A 182 3.26 16.69 -9.61
N ASP A 183 3.88 17.82 -9.97
CA ASP A 183 3.32 18.89 -10.80
C ASP A 183 1.95 19.44 -10.37
N VAL A 184 1.58 19.25 -9.10
CA VAL A 184 0.27 19.68 -8.57
C VAL A 184 0.13 21.20 -8.74
N LYS A 185 -0.93 21.62 -9.41
CA LYS A 185 -1.32 23.03 -9.56
C LYS A 185 -2.49 23.34 -8.64
N PRO A 186 -2.52 24.52 -8.00
CA PRO A 186 -3.69 24.94 -7.26
C PRO A 186 -4.96 24.88 -8.11
N THR A 187 -6.06 24.47 -7.48
CA THR A 187 -7.37 24.26 -8.13
C THR A 187 -8.25 25.49 -8.09
N GLN A 188 -7.84 26.50 -7.33
CA GLN A 188 -8.57 27.75 -7.11
C GLN A 188 -7.59 28.93 -6.99
N SER A 189 -8.15 30.14 -7.01
CA SER A 189 -7.47 31.40 -6.72
C SER A 189 -8.42 32.33 -5.97
N HIS A 190 -7.87 33.28 -5.23
CA HIS A 190 -8.61 34.14 -4.30
C HIS A 190 -8.41 35.62 -4.63
N SER A 191 -9.42 36.45 -4.34
CA SER A 191 -9.29 37.91 -4.45
C SER A 191 -8.66 38.53 -3.20
N ALA A 192 -8.78 37.85 -2.07
CA ALA A 192 -8.23 38.24 -0.77
C ALA A 192 -8.10 37.01 0.12
N GLU A 193 -7.18 37.08 1.07
CA GLU A 193 -6.93 36.04 2.07
C GLU A 193 -6.78 36.67 3.46
N TYR A 194 -7.40 36.05 4.46
CA TYR A 194 -7.41 36.52 5.84
C TYR A 194 -6.87 35.44 6.77
N TYR A 195 -6.01 35.82 7.71
CA TYR A 195 -5.72 35.03 8.90
C TYR A 195 -6.90 35.15 9.87
N SER A 196 -7.66 34.09 10.05
CA SER A 196 -8.90 34.06 10.84
C SER A 196 -9.05 32.71 11.56
N PRO A 197 -8.14 32.37 12.51
CA PRO A 197 -8.27 31.16 13.32
C PRO A 197 -9.64 31.08 13.97
N LYS A 198 -10.32 29.92 13.89
CA LYS A 198 -11.56 29.69 14.65
C LYS A 198 -11.26 29.82 16.16
N SER A 199 -11.98 30.68 16.87
CA SER A 199 -11.82 30.84 18.31
C SER A 199 -12.42 29.64 19.05
N SER A 200 -11.58 28.75 19.54
CA SER A 200 -11.99 27.85 20.62
C SER A 200 -10.78 27.50 21.47
N ALA A 201 -10.74 28.11 22.65
CA ALA A 201 -9.95 27.68 23.79
C ALA A 201 -10.53 26.36 24.34
N SER A 202 -10.63 25.32 23.50
CA SER A 202 -10.76 23.97 24.01
C SER A 202 -9.45 23.65 24.74
N SER A 203 -9.50 22.82 25.78
CA SER A 203 -8.32 22.43 26.57
C SER A 203 -7.25 21.63 25.79
N LYS A 204 -7.36 21.58 24.46
CA LYS A 204 -6.52 20.78 23.56
C LYS A 204 -5.63 21.61 22.60
N SER A 205 -5.81 22.93 22.49
CA SER A 205 -4.92 23.75 21.64
C SER A 205 -3.58 24.00 22.34
N PHE A 206 -2.47 23.85 21.63
CA PHE A 206 -1.13 24.13 22.17
C PHE A 206 -0.97 25.64 22.49
N GLY A 207 -1.29 26.51 21.53
CA GLY A 207 -1.29 27.97 21.64
C GLY A 207 -2.60 28.57 22.18
N THR A 208 -2.69 29.91 22.24
CA THR A 208 -3.97 30.62 22.56
C THR A 208 -4.93 30.60 21.38
N SER A 209 -4.42 30.33 20.18
CA SER A 209 -5.20 30.01 18.99
C SER A 209 -4.87 28.60 18.50
N ARG A 210 -5.73 28.04 17.66
CA ARG A 210 -5.48 26.75 17.01
C ARG A 210 -4.46 26.83 15.86
N CYS A 211 -4.01 28.04 15.53
CA CYS A 211 -2.89 28.27 14.61
C CYS A 211 -1.57 28.21 15.35
N SER A 212 -1.33 27.03 15.90
CA SER A 212 -0.14 26.71 16.65
C SER A 212 0.05 25.20 16.64
N HIS A 213 1.29 24.76 16.79
CA HIS A 213 1.61 23.36 16.89
C HIS A 213 2.68 23.17 17.97
N GLY A 214 2.49 22.18 18.83
CA GLY A 214 3.47 21.79 19.83
C GLY A 214 4.65 21.04 19.21
N PRO A 215 5.46 20.35 20.03
CA PRO A 215 6.49 19.46 19.51
C PRO A 215 5.87 18.41 18.57
N PRO A 216 6.49 18.12 17.40
CA PRO A 216 6.09 17.00 16.56
C PRO A 216 6.11 15.68 17.34
N LEU A 217 5.21 14.76 16.99
CA LEU A 217 5.14 13.43 17.63
C LEU A 217 6.49 12.71 17.56
N VAL A 218 7.10 12.71 16.37
CA VAL A 218 8.42 12.13 16.13
C VAL A 218 9.46 13.25 15.96
N LYS A 219 10.55 13.18 16.72
CA LYS A 219 11.55 14.25 16.78
C LYS A 219 12.38 14.39 15.51
N TYR A 220 12.92 13.28 14.98
CA TYR A 220 13.60 13.23 13.68
C TYR A 220 12.77 12.44 12.68
N ARG A 221 12.36 13.07 11.58
CA ARG A 221 11.39 12.52 10.61
C ARG A 221 11.93 12.70 9.22
N GLY A 222 12.01 11.64 8.43
CA GLY A 222 12.65 11.73 7.13
C GLY A 222 12.38 10.60 6.18
N ILE A 223 13.07 10.69 5.05
CA ILE A 223 13.09 9.67 4.01
C ILE A 223 14.52 9.21 3.75
N PHE A 224 14.64 8.00 3.24
CA PHE A 224 15.86 7.43 2.68
C PHE A 224 15.68 7.27 1.17
N LEU A 225 16.43 8.06 0.40
CA LEU A 225 16.59 7.82 -1.03
C LEU A 225 17.55 6.64 -1.19
N ASN A 226 17.02 5.51 -1.65
CA ASN A 226 17.75 4.25 -1.79
C ASN A 226 17.30 3.58 -3.08
N ASP A 227 17.93 2.46 -3.42
CA ASP A 227 17.52 1.61 -4.53
C ASP A 227 17.44 2.39 -5.87
N GLU A 228 18.20 3.51 -5.93
CA GLU A 228 17.96 4.67 -6.78
C GLU A 228 18.35 4.47 -8.25
N ALA A 229 18.88 3.29 -8.58
CA ALA A 229 19.27 2.93 -9.92
C ALA A 229 18.37 1.81 -10.45
N PRO A 230 17.85 1.94 -11.69
CA PRO A 230 18.25 2.93 -12.70
C PRO A 230 17.46 4.26 -12.68
N ALA A 231 16.33 4.36 -11.97
CA ALA A 231 15.34 5.40 -12.22
C ALA A 231 15.79 6.79 -11.74
N LEU A 232 15.87 7.04 -10.44
CA LEU A 232 16.23 8.33 -9.84
C LEU A 232 17.64 8.78 -10.27
N THR A 233 18.58 7.84 -10.38
CA THR A 233 19.96 8.09 -10.84
C THR A 233 19.99 8.65 -12.27
N ASN A 234 19.31 7.99 -13.22
CA ASN A 234 19.32 8.45 -14.62
C ASN A 234 18.49 9.72 -14.80
N TRP A 235 17.41 9.87 -14.04
CA TRP A 235 16.65 11.11 -13.99
C TRP A 235 17.53 12.28 -13.51
N ALA A 236 18.27 12.10 -12.42
CA ALA A 236 19.14 13.14 -11.88
C ALA A 236 20.27 13.51 -12.86
N ARG A 237 20.92 12.53 -13.48
CA ARG A 237 21.95 12.77 -14.51
C ARG A 237 21.39 13.56 -15.70
N THR A 238 20.17 13.24 -16.14
CA THR A 238 19.52 13.89 -17.28
C THR A 238 19.11 15.33 -16.96
N HIS A 239 18.51 15.58 -15.80
CA HIS A 239 17.88 16.87 -15.49
C HIS A 239 18.79 17.84 -14.73
N PHE A 240 19.75 17.33 -13.96
CA PHE A 240 20.71 18.15 -13.22
C PHE A 240 22.11 18.16 -13.84
N LYS A 241 22.30 17.45 -14.97
CA LYS A 241 23.52 17.42 -15.78
C LYS A 241 24.71 16.80 -15.05
N GLY A 242 24.46 15.68 -14.37
CA GLY A 242 25.53 14.83 -13.84
C GLY A 242 26.29 14.07 -14.96
N PRO A 243 27.43 13.44 -14.65
CA PRO A 243 27.98 13.37 -13.30
C PRO A 243 28.75 14.63 -12.86
N PHE A 244 28.91 14.79 -11.55
CA PHE A 244 29.63 15.90 -10.91
C PHE A 244 30.93 15.43 -10.25
N PRO A 245 31.85 16.35 -9.93
CA PRO A 245 33.05 16.04 -9.15
C PRO A 245 32.75 15.32 -7.82
N PRO A 246 33.72 14.57 -7.28
CA PRO A 246 35.10 14.42 -7.78
C PRO A 246 35.21 13.52 -9.02
N GLU A 247 36.16 13.80 -9.92
CA GLU A 247 36.36 12.99 -11.15
C GLU A 247 36.73 11.53 -10.86
N THR A 248 37.30 11.27 -9.68
CA THR A 248 37.71 9.94 -9.23
C THR A 248 36.52 9.05 -8.80
N ALA A 249 35.39 9.64 -8.42
CA ALA A 249 34.09 8.97 -8.31
C ALA A 249 32.97 9.94 -8.72
N PRO A 250 32.64 10.00 -10.02
CA PRO A 250 31.63 10.90 -10.53
C PRO A 250 30.26 10.68 -9.87
N GLN A 251 29.66 11.76 -9.38
CA GLN A 251 28.42 11.77 -8.58
C GLN A 251 27.19 12.08 -9.44
N SER A 252 26.05 11.48 -9.16
CA SER A 252 24.79 11.69 -9.89
C SER A 252 23.91 12.78 -9.26
N PHE A 253 24.04 13.07 -7.97
CA PHE A 253 23.14 13.97 -7.22
C PHE A 253 23.87 15.21 -6.67
N ASN A 254 23.40 16.41 -7.04
CA ASN A 254 23.94 17.69 -6.59
C ASN A 254 22.95 18.51 -5.75
N ASP A 255 23.41 19.67 -5.28
CA ASP A 255 22.67 20.58 -4.40
C ASP A 255 21.49 21.24 -5.11
N ALA A 256 21.56 21.42 -6.43
CA ALA A 256 20.42 21.88 -7.23
C ALA A 256 19.25 20.87 -7.19
N MET A 257 19.53 19.57 -7.29
CA MET A 257 18.52 18.53 -7.12
C MET A 257 18.01 18.48 -5.68
N TYR A 258 18.93 18.44 -4.71
CA TYR A 258 18.57 18.36 -3.29
C TYR A 258 17.84 19.59 -2.78
N THR A 259 17.99 20.77 -3.39
CA THR A 259 17.16 21.95 -3.08
C THR A 259 15.66 21.63 -3.17
N HIS A 260 15.26 20.90 -4.22
CA HIS A 260 13.87 20.48 -4.37
C HIS A 260 13.46 19.43 -3.33
N VAL A 261 14.34 18.47 -3.03
CA VAL A 261 14.09 17.43 -2.01
C VAL A 261 13.91 18.08 -0.63
N PHE A 262 14.76 19.04 -0.28
CA PHE A 262 14.70 19.74 1.01
C PHE A 262 13.47 20.63 1.12
N GLU A 263 13.08 21.35 0.07
CA GLU A 263 11.82 22.09 0.07
C GLU A 263 10.63 21.14 0.27
N LEU A 264 10.61 19.99 -0.41
CA LEU A 264 9.56 18.97 -0.21
C LEU A 264 9.53 18.49 1.24
N LEU A 265 10.67 18.13 1.84
CA LEU A 265 10.73 17.69 3.23
C LEU A 265 10.21 18.75 4.19
N LEU A 266 10.62 20.02 4.02
CA LEU A 266 10.11 21.12 4.85
C LEU A 266 8.60 21.33 4.68
N ARG A 267 8.08 21.24 3.45
CA ARG A 267 6.64 21.31 3.15
C ARG A 267 5.86 20.13 3.71
N LEU A 268 6.49 18.97 3.88
CA LEU A 268 5.96 17.79 4.56
C LEU A 268 6.28 17.77 6.06
N LYS A 269 6.83 18.88 6.58
CA LYS A 269 7.16 19.07 7.99
C LYS A 269 8.14 18.00 8.49
N ALA A 270 9.06 17.56 7.64
CA ALA A 270 10.14 16.61 7.92
C ALA A 270 11.49 17.34 8.03
N ASN A 271 12.45 16.74 8.73
CA ASN A 271 13.73 17.37 9.09
C ASN A 271 14.96 16.47 8.90
N LEU A 272 14.81 15.23 8.45
CA LEU A 272 15.90 14.27 8.31
C LEU A 272 15.97 13.74 6.87
N LEU A 273 17.18 13.52 6.37
CA LEU A 273 17.42 12.81 5.11
C LEU A 273 18.54 11.78 5.29
N TRP A 274 18.27 10.55 4.82
CA TRP A 274 19.32 9.64 4.36
C TRP A 274 19.41 9.77 2.83
N PRO A 275 20.53 10.25 2.28
CA PRO A 275 20.64 10.51 0.85
C PRO A 275 20.97 9.24 0.06
N ALA A 276 20.84 9.34 -1.26
CA ALA A 276 21.27 8.32 -2.22
C ALA A 276 22.75 7.97 -2.00
N MET A 277 23.05 6.68 -2.01
CA MET A 277 24.33 6.16 -1.50
C MET A 277 24.88 4.93 -2.24
N TRP A 278 24.16 4.37 -3.23
CA TRP A 278 24.66 3.19 -3.96
C TRP A 278 25.95 3.49 -4.72
N SER A 279 26.01 4.63 -5.39
CA SER A 279 27.20 5.12 -6.10
C SER A 279 27.60 6.53 -5.69
N ASP A 280 26.78 7.20 -4.88
CA ASP A 280 26.94 8.59 -4.52
C ASP A 280 27.42 8.78 -3.07
N SER A 281 28.09 9.89 -2.80
CA SER A 281 28.68 10.29 -1.53
C SER A 281 28.25 11.71 -1.21
N PHE A 282 27.01 11.83 -0.74
CA PHE A 282 26.30 13.08 -0.54
C PHE A 282 27.14 14.20 0.08
N ALA A 283 27.81 13.89 1.20
CA ALA A 283 28.46 14.93 2.00
C ALA A 283 29.75 15.51 1.38
N VAL A 284 30.22 14.92 0.28
CA VAL A 284 31.43 15.33 -0.44
C VAL A 284 31.19 15.55 -1.93
N ALA A 285 30.00 15.23 -2.43
CA ALA A 285 29.63 15.46 -3.82
C ALA A 285 29.77 16.94 -4.20
N GLY A 286 30.37 17.19 -5.37
CA GLY A 286 30.69 18.54 -5.86
C GLY A 286 32.02 19.11 -5.38
N LEU A 287 32.76 18.41 -4.50
CA LEU A 287 34.15 18.77 -4.21
C LEU A 287 35.06 18.41 -5.40
N PRO A 288 36.08 19.25 -5.73
CA PRO A 288 36.96 19.00 -6.88
C PRO A 288 37.76 17.71 -6.74
N ASP A 289 38.17 17.38 -5.52
CA ASP A 289 38.79 16.12 -5.14
C ASP A 289 38.43 15.82 -3.68
N LEU A 290 38.48 14.55 -3.29
CA LEU A 290 38.57 14.23 -1.87
C LEU A 290 39.97 14.57 -1.35
N PRO A 291 40.14 14.86 -0.06
CA PRO A 291 41.48 15.06 0.48
C PRO A 291 42.32 13.80 0.25
N ASN A 292 43.29 13.87 -0.68
CA ASN A 292 44.16 12.77 -1.13
C ASN A 292 44.97 12.05 -0.03
N LYS A 293 44.87 12.53 1.22
CA LYS A 293 45.33 11.89 2.44
C LYS A 293 44.44 12.40 3.56
N GLY A 294 43.46 11.62 3.99
CA GLY A 294 42.65 11.94 5.15
C GLY A 294 43.52 12.59 6.25
N VAL A 295 43.04 13.72 6.78
CA VAL A 295 43.63 14.56 7.84
C VAL A 295 44.40 15.83 7.42
N ASN A 296 44.74 16.12 6.15
CA ASN A 296 45.41 17.39 5.82
C ASN A 296 44.84 18.16 4.61
N GLY A 297 43.75 18.94 4.80
CA GLY A 297 43.61 20.09 3.89
C GLY A 297 42.34 20.94 3.87
N THR A 298 41.17 20.51 4.35
CA THR A 298 40.01 21.45 4.44
C THR A 298 39.02 21.17 5.55
N GLY A 299 38.80 19.92 5.97
CA GLY A 299 37.65 19.58 6.84
C GLY A 299 36.32 20.03 6.21
N ALA A 300 36.26 20.21 4.89
CA ALA A 300 35.14 20.90 4.25
C ALA A 300 34.03 19.94 3.84
N ALA A 301 32.82 20.26 4.25
CA ALA A 301 31.60 19.69 3.69
C ALA A 301 31.40 20.14 2.23
N GLY A 302 30.91 19.23 1.40
CA GLY A 302 30.44 19.50 0.05
C GLY A 302 29.19 20.41 0.04
N PRO A 303 28.83 20.96 -1.12
CA PRO A 303 27.65 21.82 -1.29
C PRO A 303 26.34 21.17 -0.79
N ASN A 304 26.14 19.86 -1.00
CA ASN A 304 24.92 19.18 -0.57
C ASN A 304 24.72 19.23 0.95
N GLN A 305 25.74 18.87 1.74
CA GLN A 305 25.65 18.89 3.22
C GLN A 305 25.53 20.32 3.77
N LYS A 306 26.21 21.30 3.15
CA LYS A 306 26.05 22.71 3.50
C LYS A 306 24.64 23.23 3.22
N LEU A 307 24.04 22.78 2.12
CA LEU A 307 22.67 23.12 1.77
C LEU A 307 21.68 22.49 2.75
N ALA A 308 21.89 21.24 3.16
CA ALA A 308 21.06 20.57 4.17
C ALA A 308 21.01 21.40 5.47
N ASP A 309 22.18 21.76 6.03
CA ASP A 309 22.25 22.60 7.24
C ASP A 309 21.56 23.97 7.06
N ARG A 310 21.81 24.63 5.92
CA ARG A 310 21.20 25.92 5.56
C ARG A 310 19.67 25.86 5.53
N LEU A 311 19.12 24.77 4.98
CA LEU A 311 17.67 24.52 4.93
C LEU A 311 17.14 23.83 6.18
N GLY A 312 17.96 23.63 7.22
CA GLY A 312 17.55 23.02 8.46
C GLY A 312 17.26 21.52 8.34
N ILE A 313 17.78 20.83 7.34
CA ILE A 313 17.68 19.37 7.21
C ILE A 313 18.88 18.73 7.88
N VAL A 314 18.61 17.86 8.86
CA VAL A 314 19.59 17.01 9.52
C VAL A 314 20.10 15.98 8.52
N PHE A 315 21.40 15.95 8.29
CA PHE A 315 22.05 14.92 7.49
C PHE A 315 22.27 13.67 8.32
N GLY A 316 21.78 12.52 7.85
CA GLY A 316 22.08 11.21 8.39
C GLY A 316 22.55 10.25 7.31
N THR A 317 22.98 9.06 7.71
CA THR A 317 23.43 7.99 6.82
C THR A 317 22.76 6.67 7.20
N SER A 318 22.68 5.72 6.25
CA SER A 318 22.07 4.42 6.51
C SER A 318 22.83 3.64 7.59
N HIS A 319 22.22 2.57 8.10
CA HIS A 319 22.75 1.79 9.23
C HIS A 319 24.11 1.13 9.00
N GLN A 320 24.61 1.07 7.77
CA GLN A 320 25.91 0.51 7.41
C GLN A 320 26.99 1.58 7.16
N GLU A 321 26.64 2.86 7.31
CA GLU A 321 27.47 4.02 6.94
C GLU A 321 27.85 4.84 8.19
N PRO A 322 28.70 4.29 9.08
CA PRO A 322 28.94 4.90 10.38
C PRO A 322 29.67 6.24 10.26
N MET A 323 29.47 7.06 11.30
CA MET A 323 30.18 8.33 11.50
C MET A 323 29.95 9.37 10.39
N GLY A 324 28.75 9.32 9.76
CA GLY A 324 28.34 10.24 8.70
C GLY A 324 29.10 10.03 7.38
N ARG A 325 29.60 8.82 7.11
CA ARG A 325 30.45 8.55 5.94
C ARG A 325 29.75 7.61 4.97
N ASN A 326 29.49 8.06 3.74
CA ASN A 326 28.79 7.21 2.77
C ASN A 326 29.65 6.04 2.28
N THR A 327 29.06 4.89 1.99
CA THR A 327 29.78 3.67 1.60
C THR A 327 30.72 3.86 0.40
N PRO A 328 30.35 4.58 -0.68
CA PRO A 328 31.26 4.81 -1.80
C PRO A 328 32.51 5.61 -1.41
N GLU A 329 32.49 6.34 -0.29
CA GLU A 329 33.67 7.03 0.21
C GLU A 329 34.80 6.07 0.58
N TRP A 330 34.47 4.99 1.27
CA TRP A 330 35.44 3.94 1.58
C TRP A 330 35.92 3.23 0.31
N ASN A 331 34.97 2.81 -0.54
CA ASN A 331 35.24 1.96 -1.70
C ASN A 331 36.10 2.64 -2.77
N THR A 332 36.06 3.97 -2.85
CA THR A 332 36.79 4.73 -3.87
C THR A 332 38.18 5.16 -3.38
N TRP A 333 38.27 5.69 -2.15
CA TRP A 333 39.45 6.46 -1.73
C TRP A 333 40.27 5.83 -0.61
N TYR A 334 39.74 4.81 0.07
CA TYR A 334 40.43 4.12 1.15
C TYR A 334 40.84 2.72 0.72
N GLN A 335 41.91 2.20 1.31
CA GLN A 335 42.51 0.92 0.95
C GLN A 335 42.62 0.00 2.18
N GLY A 336 42.65 -1.31 1.94
CA GLY A 336 42.68 -2.32 3.00
C GLY A 336 41.30 -2.87 3.38
N PRO A 337 41.26 -3.90 4.24
CA PRO A 337 40.00 -4.56 4.58
C PRO A 337 39.09 -3.65 5.43
N TRP A 338 37.78 -3.75 5.20
CA TRP A 338 36.76 -3.19 6.09
C TRP A 338 36.60 -4.12 7.31
N ASP A 339 37.64 -4.13 8.15
CA ASP A 339 37.79 -5.02 9.29
C ASP A 339 38.52 -4.27 10.42
N TYR A 340 37.80 -3.95 11.49
CA TYR A 340 38.30 -3.02 12.50
C TYR A 340 39.55 -3.53 13.24
N PRO A 341 39.58 -4.77 13.78
CA PRO A 341 40.77 -5.29 14.47
C PRO A 341 42.06 -5.31 13.64
N THR A 342 41.97 -5.52 12.31
CA THR A 342 43.15 -5.62 11.44
C THR A 342 43.50 -4.30 10.74
N ASN A 343 42.57 -3.33 10.70
CA ASN A 343 42.73 -2.05 10.00
C ASN A 343 42.30 -0.84 10.85
N THR A 344 42.50 -0.91 12.17
CA THR A 344 42.04 0.06 13.17
C THR A 344 42.38 1.51 12.83
N GLU A 345 43.64 1.78 12.48
CA GLU A 345 44.12 3.15 12.27
C GLU A 345 43.48 3.80 11.03
N ASN A 346 43.35 3.05 9.94
CA ASN A 346 42.77 3.58 8.71
C ASN A 346 41.26 3.83 8.86
N ILE A 347 40.54 2.89 9.48
CA ILE A 347 39.10 3.04 9.76
C ILE A 347 38.85 4.17 10.77
N THR A 348 39.69 4.30 11.80
CA THR A 348 39.59 5.43 12.75
C THR A 348 39.82 6.76 12.03
N THR A 349 40.78 6.82 11.11
CA THR A 349 41.07 8.02 10.30
C THR A 349 39.88 8.37 9.40
N TYR A 350 39.27 7.37 8.77
CA TYR A 350 38.04 7.50 7.99
C TYR A 350 36.89 8.09 8.82
N TRP A 351 36.65 7.56 10.03
CA TRP A 351 35.61 8.07 10.94
C TRP A 351 35.89 9.48 11.43
N LYS A 352 37.15 9.76 11.81
CA LYS A 352 37.56 11.08 12.30
C LYS A 352 37.28 12.18 11.28
N TYR A 353 37.56 11.92 10.00
CA TYR A 353 37.28 12.88 8.94
C TYR A 353 35.78 13.22 8.83
N GLY A 354 34.88 12.25 9.03
CA GLY A 354 33.42 12.49 9.04
C GLY A 354 33.00 13.48 10.14
N VAL A 355 33.56 13.31 11.34
CA VAL A 355 33.30 14.21 12.48
C VAL A 355 33.88 15.61 12.24
N GLU A 356 35.11 15.70 11.74
CA GLU A 356 35.75 16.97 11.42
C GLU A 356 34.97 17.75 10.35
N ARG A 357 34.49 17.05 9.31
CA ARG A 357 33.68 17.62 8.24
C ARG A 357 32.32 18.16 8.72
N ALA A 358 31.73 17.51 9.71
CA ALA A 358 30.42 17.85 10.26
C ALA A 358 30.46 18.98 11.30
N GLN A 359 31.63 19.55 11.63
CA GLN A 359 31.74 20.61 12.63
C GLN A 359 30.86 21.82 12.27
N GLY A 360 29.94 22.17 13.18
CA GLY A 360 29.01 23.29 13.01
C GLY A 360 27.85 23.01 12.05
N LEU A 361 27.67 21.77 11.60
CA LEU A 361 26.57 21.35 10.72
C LEU A 361 25.67 20.34 11.45
N GLU A 362 24.36 20.44 11.28
CA GLU A 362 23.43 19.47 11.85
C GLU A 362 23.57 18.08 11.19
N THR A 363 24.25 17.17 11.90
CA THR A 363 24.52 15.80 11.45
C THR A 363 24.16 14.80 12.54
N MET A 364 23.42 13.76 12.17
CA MET A 364 23.16 12.60 13.00
C MET A 364 24.17 11.50 12.66
N PHE A 365 24.80 10.95 13.70
CA PHE A 365 25.85 9.96 13.55
C PHE A 365 25.30 8.54 13.72
N THR A 366 25.39 7.75 12.65
CA THR A 366 25.21 6.30 12.70
C THR A 366 26.40 5.68 13.44
N MET A 367 26.09 4.90 14.48
CA MET A 367 27.05 4.25 15.36
C MET A 367 27.19 2.75 15.02
N SER A 368 28.19 2.11 15.61
CA SER A 368 28.61 0.73 15.35
C SER A 368 29.21 0.53 13.95
N MET A 369 29.33 -0.71 13.49
CA MET A 369 29.92 -1.06 12.20
C MET A 369 29.30 -2.35 11.69
N ARG A 370 28.71 -2.31 10.49
CA ARG A 370 28.27 -3.49 9.73
C ARG A 370 29.24 -3.76 8.57
N GLY A 371 29.15 -4.94 7.98
CA GLY A 371 29.96 -5.33 6.82
C GLY A 371 29.61 -4.49 5.58
N ASN A 372 30.61 -4.29 4.71
CA ASN A 372 30.47 -3.47 3.52
C ASN A 372 29.48 -4.09 2.50
N GLY A 373 28.58 -3.26 1.95
CA GLY A 373 27.58 -3.68 0.97
C GLY A 373 26.38 -4.40 1.59
N ASP A 374 25.94 -3.91 2.76
CA ASP A 374 24.81 -4.37 3.58
C ASP A 374 24.94 -5.84 4.01
N LYS A 375 26.12 -6.19 4.50
CA LYS A 375 26.44 -7.54 4.98
C LYS A 375 26.67 -7.54 6.48
N ALA A 376 26.54 -8.71 7.09
CA ALA A 376 27.05 -8.92 8.44
C ALA A 376 28.57 -8.65 8.49
N LEU A 377 29.04 -8.04 9.58
CA LEU A 377 30.47 -7.82 9.78
C LEU A 377 31.17 -9.16 10.07
N ALA A 378 32.15 -9.52 9.24
CA ALA A 378 32.89 -10.77 9.40
C ALA A 378 33.64 -10.78 10.74
N GLY A 379 33.49 -11.87 11.52
CA GLY A 379 34.13 -12.01 12.83
C GLY A 379 33.53 -11.14 13.95
N ALA A 380 32.39 -10.48 13.70
CA ALA A 380 31.72 -9.66 14.71
C ALA A 380 31.30 -10.48 15.95
N ASN A 381 31.54 -9.89 17.11
CA ASN A 381 31.05 -10.36 18.40
C ASN A 381 30.69 -9.13 19.27
N ILE A 382 30.02 -9.39 20.40
CA ILE A 382 29.56 -8.34 21.31
C ILE A 382 30.71 -7.43 21.75
N GLN A 383 31.86 -7.99 22.16
CA GLN A 383 32.99 -7.19 22.64
C GLN A 383 33.52 -6.23 21.56
N LEU A 384 33.63 -6.70 20.32
CA LEU A 384 34.11 -5.88 19.21
C LEU A 384 33.16 -4.72 18.91
N LEU A 385 31.85 -4.95 18.92
CA LEU A 385 30.88 -3.88 18.67
C LEU A 385 30.89 -2.83 19.80
N GLU A 386 31.06 -3.26 21.05
CA GLU A 386 31.22 -2.35 22.19
C GLU A 386 32.52 -1.51 22.07
N GLU A 387 33.64 -2.13 21.72
CA GLU A 387 34.92 -1.44 21.49
C GLU A 387 34.82 -0.40 20.36
N ILE A 388 34.16 -0.75 19.26
CA ILE A 388 33.91 0.15 18.13
C ILE A 388 33.08 1.35 18.57
N MET A 389 31.97 1.13 19.29
CA MET A 389 31.11 2.23 19.77
C MET A 389 31.85 3.16 20.74
N VAL A 390 32.63 2.61 21.67
CA VAL A 390 33.47 3.41 22.59
C VAL A 390 34.46 4.26 21.79
N LYS A 391 35.11 3.67 20.77
CA LYS A 391 36.03 4.43 19.93
C LYS A 391 35.30 5.55 19.19
N GLN A 392 34.15 5.27 18.59
CA GLN A 392 33.37 6.26 17.85
C GLN A 392 32.92 7.41 18.76
N GLN A 393 32.37 7.13 19.94
CA GLN A 393 32.00 8.13 20.95
C GLN A 393 33.19 8.96 21.44
N SER A 394 34.42 8.42 21.42
CA SER A 394 35.63 9.18 21.75
C SER A 394 35.99 10.24 20.71
N LEU A 395 35.46 10.14 19.49
CA LEU A 395 35.70 11.11 18.40
C LEU A 395 34.64 12.22 18.37
N LEU A 396 33.45 11.98 18.93
CA LEU A 396 32.32 12.92 18.86
C LEU A 396 32.52 14.15 19.77
N PRO A 397 31.99 15.32 19.35
CA PRO A 397 32.07 16.53 20.15
C PRO A 397 31.26 16.41 21.45
N ARG A 398 31.72 17.08 22.49
CA ARG A 398 31.09 17.11 23.81
C ARG A 398 30.70 18.52 24.20
N ASP A 399 29.57 18.66 24.88
CA ASP A 399 29.17 19.92 25.50
C ASP A 399 30.20 20.32 26.57
N ALA A 400 30.65 21.58 26.52
CA ALA A 400 31.69 22.05 27.40
C ALA A 400 31.26 22.14 28.87
N LYS A 401 29.95 22.17 29.15
CA LYS A 401 29.39 22.28 30.52
C LYS A 401 29.01 20.91 31.09
N SER A 402 28.30 20.08 30.35
CA SER A 402 27.86 18.76 30.84
C SER A 402 28.89 17.65 30.60
N GLY A 403 29.78 17.81 29.60
CA GLY A 403 30.71 16.76 29.16
C GLY A 403 30.04 15.64 28.35
N GLU A 404 28.73 15.74 28.14
CA GLU A 404 27.94 14.78 27.35
C GLU A 404 28.18 15.00 25.86
N ILE A 405 27.95 13.97 25.04
CA ILE A 405 28.06 14.09 23.59
C ILE A 405 26.95 15.02 23.09
N SER A 406 27.32 16.05 22.33
CA SER A 406 26.41 17.14 21.94
C SER A 406 25.69 16.93 20.61
N VAL A 407 25.88 15.78 19.96
CA VAL A 407 25.33 15.45 18.64
C VAL A 407 24.43 14.21 18.71
N PRO A 408 23.38 14.13 17.88
CA PRO A 408 22.50 12.97 17.88
C PRO A 408 23.21 11.73 17.34
N GLN A 409 22.96 10.60 17.99
CA GLN A 409 23.54 9.30 17.68
C GLN A 409 22.43 8.28 17.53
N MET A 410 22.57 7.37 16.58
CA MET A 410 21.66 6.24 16.41
C MET A 410 22.42 4.95 16.19
N MET A 411 21.86 3.82 16.62
CA MET A 411 22.29 2.48 16.23
C MET A 411 21.08 1.70 15.72
N CYS A 412 21.16 1.22 14.48
CA CYS A 412 20.09 0.46 13.87
C CYS A 412 20.27 -1.00 14.22
N LEU A 413 19.24 -1.57 14.84
CA LEU A 413 19.20 -2.97 15.21
C LEU A 413 18.65 -3.76 14.01
N TYR A 414 19.41 -3.76 12.92
CA TYR A 414 19.03 -4.43 11.68
C TYR A 414 19.50 -5.88 11.69
N THR A 415 18.58 -6.81 11.39
CA THR A 415 18.86 -8.24 11.18
C THR A 415 19.73 -8.88 12.29
N GLU A 416 21.00 -9.21 12.00
CA GLU A 416 21.92 -9.84 12.95
C GLU A 416 22.29 -8.93 14.13
N VAL A 417 22.27 -7.62 13.95
CA VAL A 417 22.62 -6.65 15.01
C VAL A 417 21.57 -6.67 16.12
N GLN A 418 20.29 -6.87 15.77
CA GLN A 418 19.26 -7.13 16.77
C GLN A 418 19.52 -8.44 17.53
N GLY A 419 20.06 -9.47 16.86
CA GLY A 419 20.51 -10.71 17.50
C GLY A 419 21.53 -10.45 18.60
N TYR A 420 22.58 -9.69 18.31
CA TYR A 420 23.59 -9.32 19.32
C TYR A 420 23.00 -8.53 20.49
N TYR A 421 22.06 -7.62 20.23
CA TYR A 421 21.33 -6.91 21.29
C TYR A 421 20.54 -7.85 22.20
N ASN A 422 19.81 -8.80 21.61
CA ASN A 422 19.08 -9.82 22.36
C ASN A 422 20.02 -10.74 23.17
N GLU A 423 21.25 -10.95 22.70
CA GLU A 423 22.29 -11.75 23.38
C GLU A 423 23.07 -10.98 24.45
N GLY A 424 22.80 -9.68 24.63
CA GLY A 424 23.35 -8.87 25.72
C GLY A 424 24.37 -7.80 25.31
N LEU A 425 24.43 -7.42 24.03
CA LEU A 425 25.20 -6.25 23.58
C LEU A 425 24.77 -4.99 24.32
N LYS A 426 25.72 -4.30 24.97
CA LYS A 426 25.45 -3.04 25.66
C LYS A 426 25.58 -1.87 24.72
N VAL A 427 24.44 -1.23 24.43
CA VAL A 427 24.39 0.03 23.67
C VAL A 427 24.28 1.20 24.67
N PRO A 428 25.20 2.18 24.63
CA PRO A 428 25.14 3.39 25.46
C PRO A 428 23.73 4.02 25.48
N GLU A 429 23.30 4.49 26.65
CA GLU A 429 21.92 4.93 26.89
C GLU A 429 21.51 6.16 26.08
N ASP A 430 22.47 6.99 25.67
CA ASP A 430 22.29 8.20 24.88
C ASP A 430 22.17 7.94 23.37
N ILE A 431 22.40 6.71 22.91
CA ILE A 431 22.23 6.31 21.51
C ILE A 431 20.78 5.86 21.28
N THR A 432 20.12 6.47 20.29
CA THR A 432 18.79 6.04 19.84
C THR A 432 18.83 4.63 19.28
N LEU A 433 17.97 3.74 19.80
CA LEU A 433 17.76 2.42 19.21
C LEU A 433 16.80 2.53 18.03
N LEU A 434 17.32 2.40 16.82
CA LEU A 434 16.51 2.40 15.61
C LEU A 434 16.09 0.95 15.30
N TRP A 435 14.84 0.62 15.61
CA TRP A 435 14.24 -0.65 15.23
C TRP A 435 13.81 -0.62 13.77
N THR A 436 13.54 -1.78 13.19
CA THR A 436 13.20 -1.90 11.78
C THR A 436 11.89 -2.65 11.58
N ASP A 437 11.22 -2.39 10.46
CA ASP A 437 10.32 -3.37 9.88
C ASP A 437 11.12 -4.52 9.25
N ASP A 438 10.40 -5.48 8.69
CA ASP A 438 10.97 -6.67 8.08
C ASP A 438 11.42 -6.46 6.62
N ASN A 439 11.48 -5.20 6.18
CA ASN A 439 11.62 -4.75 4.79
C ASN A 439 10.37 -4.89 3.92
N PHE A 440 9.22 -5.34 4.44
CA PHE A 440 7.96 -5.44 3.70
C PHE A 440 6.82 -4.69 4.39
N GLY A 441 7.13 -3.84 5.38
CA GLY A 441 6.18 -3.03 6.13
C GLY A 441 5.67 -3.65 7.42
N PHE A 442 6.23 -4.76 7.92
CA PHE A 442 5.81 -5.37 9.19
C PHE A 442 6.87 -5.19 10.28
N ILE A 443 6.52 -4.54 11.39
CA ILE A 443 7.49 -4.22 12.45
C ILE A 443 8.10 -5.49 13.06
N ARG A 444 9.42 -5.48 13.26
CA ARG A 444 10.13 -6.63 13.85
C ARG A 444 10.06 -6.64 15.37
N ARG A 445 10.15 -5.47 15.99
CA ARG A 445 10.22 -5.32 17.45
C ARG A 445 9.79 -3.92 17.88
N ILE A 446 9.16 -3.85 19.05
CA ILE A 446 8.93 -2.60 19.79
C ILE A 446 9.80 -2.55 21.06
N PRO A 447 10.07 -1.35 21.61
CA PRO A 447 10.79 -1.21 22.86
C PRO A 447 10.10 -1.93 24.03
N THR A 448 10.89 -2.48 24.94
CA THR A 448 10.39 -2.98 26.23
C THR A 448 10.07 -1.82 27.18
N GLU A 449 9.27 -2.06 28.23
CA GLU A 449 9.00 -1.03 29.25
C GLU A 449 10.28 -0.55 29.96
N GLU A 450 11.27 -1.43 30.11
CA GLU A 450 12.57 -1.07 30.68
C GLU A 450 13.36 -0.16 29.73
N GLU A 451 13.40 -0.50 28.44
CA GLU A 451 14.03 0.32 27.40
C GLU A 451 13.37 1.71 27.30
N LYS A 452 12.03 1.78 27.33
CA LYS A 452 11.29 3.06 27.31
C LYS A 452 11.64 3.94 28.51
N LYS A 453 11.82 3.35 29.69
CA LYS A 453 12.02 4.09 30.93
C LYS A 453 13.47 4.56 31.13
N ASN A 454 14.44 3.73 30.75
CA ASN A 454 15.83 3.91 31.16
C ASN A 454 16.72 4.55 30.09
N ARG A 455 16.34 4.46 28.80
CA ARG A 455 17.16 4.96 27.69
C ARG A 455 16.88 6.42 27.38
N SER A 456 17.85 7.30 27.59
CA SER A 456 17.71 8.73 27.27
C SER A 456 17.69 9.02 25.77
N GLY A 457 18.33 8.17 24.96
CA GLY A 457 18.31 8.24 23.49
C GLY A 457 17.00 7.76 22.86
N GLY A 458 16.09 7.17 23.64
CA GLY A 458 14.79 6.69 23.15
C GLY A 458 14.90 5.61 22.06
N ALA A 459 13.84 5.49 21.26
CA ALA A 459 13.74 4.53 20.18
C ALA A 459 13.12 5.14 18.92
N GLY A 460 13.43 4.54 17.77
CA GLY A 460 12.88 4.92 16.47
C GLY A 460 12.43 3.73 15.63
N LEU A 461 12.00 4.03 14.41
CA LEU A 461 11.61 3.06 13.39
C LEU A 461 12.19 3.40 12.01
N TYR A 462 12.85 2.42 11.38
CA TYR A 462 13.15 2.38 9.94
C TYR A 462 12.11 1.50 9.24
N TYR A 463 11.40 2.05 8.26
CA TYR A 463 10.27 1.43 7.56
C TYR A 463 10.47 1.45 6.04
N HIS A 464 9.83 0.55 5.28
CA HIS A 464 10.05 0.41 3.85
C HIS A 464 8.79 0.64 3.00
N ALA A 465 8.88 1.56 2.04
CA ALA A 465 7.98 1.67 0.88
C ALA A 465 8.58 1.08 -0.42
N ASP A 466 9.87 0.77 -0.39
CA ASP A 466 10.67 0.18 -1.47
C ASP A 466 11.74 -0.74 -0.84
N TYR A 467 12.18 -1.78 -1.55
CA TYR A 467 13.22 -2.69 -1.03
C TYR A 467 13.95 -3.49 -2.11
N VAL A 468 15.27 -3.63 -1.92
CA VAL A 468 16.16 -4.52 -2.66
C VAL A 468 16.64 -5.67 -1.76
N GLY A 469 16.00 -6.83 -1.90
CA GLY A 469 16.43 -8.04 -1.20
C GLY A 469 15.45 -9.21 -1.31
N PRO A 470 15.69 -10.31 -0.58
CA PRO A 470 14.82 -11.48 -0.57
C PRO A 470 13.53 -11.24 0.23
N PRO A 471 12.44 -11.98 -0.07
CA PRO A 471 12.31 -13.00 -1.13
C PRO A 471 12.21 -12.43 -2.55
N ARG A 472 11.84 -11.17 -2.71
CA ARG A 472 11.78 -10.45 -3.99
C ARG A 472 11.89 -8.94 -3.74
N ALA A 473 12.71 -8.27 -4.54
CA ALA A 473 12.74 -6.81 -4.60
C ALA A 473 11.40 -6.28 -5.14
N TYR A 474 10.94 -5.14 -4.61
CA TYR A 474 9.77 -4.41 -5.10
C TYR A 474 10.14 -2.94 -5.21
N LYS A 475 10.10 -2.41 -6.43
CA LYS A 475 10.82 -1.19 -6.81
C LYS A 475 10.09 -0.27 -7.79
N TRP A 476 9.03 -0.77 -8.43
CA TRP A 476 8.51 -0.15 -9.64
C TRP A 476 7.41 0.88 -9.40
N VAL A 477 6.40 0.51 -8.62
CA VAL A 477 5.21 1.33 -8.35
C VAL A 477 4.81 1.22 -6.89
N ASN A 478 3.92 2.11 -6.42
CA ASN A 478 3.42 2.05 -5.05
C ASN A 478 2.71 0.72 -4.76
N THR A 479 3.19 0.04 -3.72
CA THR A 479 2.61 -1.19 -3.15
C THR A 479 2.27 -1.06 -1.66
N VAL A 480 2.34 0.16 -1.11
CA VAL A 480 2.04 0.48 0.28
C VAL A 480 0.55 0.79 0.40
N ASN A 481 -0.16 -0.09 1.09
CA ASN A 481 -1.53 0.14 1.51
C ASN A 481 -1.54 0.99 2.79
N LEU A 482 -2.23 2.14 2.75
CA LEU A 482 -2.26 3.09 3.86
C LEU A 482 -2.88 2.50 5.13
N MET A 483 -3.85 1.58 5.03
CA MET A 483 -4.44 0.94 6.20
C MET A 483 -3.45 -0.01 6.89
N ASN A 484 -2.65 -0.74 6.10
CA ASN A 484 -1.57 -1.58 6.62
C ASN A 484 -0.49 -0.74 7.29
N ALA A 485 -0.04 0.33 6.62
CA ALA A 485 0.95 1.25 7.17
C ALA A 485 0.44 1.91 8.47
N TRP A 486 -0.81 2.37 8.49
CA TRP A 486 -1.43 2.95 9.68
C TRP A 486 -1.40 1.97 10.86
N GLU A 487 -1.82 0.72 10.66
CA GLU A 487 -1.88 -0.27 11.73
C GLU A 487 -0.49 -0.52 12.34
N GLN A 488 0.53 -0.65 11.51
CA GLN A 488 1.92 -0.87 11.94
C GLN A 488 2.54 0.36 12.61
N LEU A 489 2.35 1.55 12.04
CA LEU A 489 2.86 2.80 12.60
C LEU A 489 2.13 3.21 13.89
N ASN A 490 0.83 2.91 13.99
CA ASN A 490 0.07 3.13 15.22
C ASN A 490 0.61 2.26 16.36
N VAL A 491 0.99 1.00 16.09
CA VAL A 491 1.68 0.15 17.07
C VAL A 491 3.02 0.78 17.48
N ALA A 492 3.85 1.20 16.52
CA ALA A 492 5.17 1.74 16.80
C ALA A 492 5.13 3.06 17.61
N PHE A 493 4.35 4.04 17.16
CA PHE A 493 4.30 5.37 17.79
C PHE A 493 3.64 5.34 19.16
N LEU A 494 2.56 4.57 19.35
CA LEU A 494 1.95 4.41 20.68
C LEU A 494 2.86 3.63 21.66
N ASN A 495 3.85 2.89 21.15
CA ASN A 495 4.90 2.24 21.96
C ASN A 495 6.22 3.03 21.99
N GLN A 496 6.16 4.36 21.84
CA GLN A 496 7.27 5.30 22.07
C GLN A 496 8.48 5.11 21.13
N GLN A 497 8.25 4.63 19.90
CA GLN A 497 9.24 4.72 18.82
C GLN A 497 9.18 6.10 18.15
N THR A 498 9.44 7.15 18.92
CA THR A 498 9.18 8.54 18.54
C THR A 498 10.42 9.43 18.53
N GLU A 499 11.62 8.89 18.79
CA GLU A 499 12.85 9.69 18.62
C GLU A 499 13.19 9.87 17.14
N MET A 500 13.03 8.82 16.33
CA MET A 500 13.38 8.83 14.90
C MET A 500 12.42 8.00 14.06
N PHE A 501 11.97 8.53 12.93
CA PHE A 501 11.26 7.81 11.87
C PHE A 501 11.92 8.08 10.52
N ILE A 502 12.29 7.02 9.82
CA ILE A 502 12.89 7.09 8.48
C ILE A 502 12.19 6.08 7.57
N LEU A 503 11.76 6.53 6.39
CA LEU A 503 11.09 5.70 5.39
C LEU A 503 12.01 5.49 4.18
N ASN A 504 12.36 4.24 3.83
CA ASN A 504 12.94 3.94 2.51
C ASN A 504 11.86 4.19 1.45
N VAL A 505 12.12 5.13 0.55
CA VAL A 505 11.18 5.55 -0.49
C VAL A 505 11.66 5.19 -1.90
N GLY A 506 12.73 4.39 -2.01
CA GLY A 506 13.36 4.08 -3.28
C GLY A 506 13.74 5.36 -4.02
N ASP A 507 13.21 5.47 -5.24
CA ASP A 507 13.37 6.59 -6.15
C ASP A 507 12.57 7.86 -5.79
N LEU A 508 11.90 7.90 -4.63
CA LEU A 508 10.91 8.89 -4.17
C LEU A 508 9.59 8.86 -4.94
N LYS A 509 9.64 8.78 -6.28
CA LYS A 509 8.46 8.55 -7.14
C LYS A 509 8.38 7.05 -7.50
N PRO A 510 7.19 6.42 -7.52
CA PRO A 510 5.85 7.01 -7.40
C PRO A 510 5.17 6.65 -6.05
N VAL A 511 5.83 6.90 -4.92
CA VAL A 511 5.30 6.62 -3.57
C VAL A 511 4.93 7.90 -2.80
N GLU A 512 4.48 8.94 -3.50
CA GLU A 512 4.17 10.25 -2.95
C GLU A 512 3.09 10.22 -1.86
N VAL A 513 2.01 9.47 -2.10
CA VAL A 513 0.89 9.36 -1.15
C VAL A 513 1.32 8.67 0.15
N PRO A 514 2.00 7.51 0.12
CA PRO A 514 2.61 6.91 1.32
C PRO A 514 3.56 7.86 2.06
N ILE A 515 4.49 8.53 1.36
CA ILE A 515 5.42 9.49 1.99
C ILE A 515 4.64 10.56 2.76
N HIS A 516 3.64 11.16 2.12
CA HIS A 516 2.84 12.20 2.75
C HIS A 516 2.09 11.66 3.96
N PHE A 517 1.44 10.50 3.84
CA PHE A 517 0.68 9.89 4.92
C PHE A 517 1.55 9.58 6.15
N THR A 518 2.69 8.91 5.95
CA THR A 518 3.54 8.47 7.06
C THR A 518 4.26 9.64 7.73
N LEU A 519 4.68 10.66 6.96
CA LEU A 519 5.29 11.86 7.54
C LEU A 519 4.27 12.75 8.24
N ASN A 520 3.01 12.77 7.75
CA ASN A 520 1.91 13.43 8.45
C ASN A 520 1.68 12.75 9.82
N MET A 521 1.56 11.41 9.87
CA MET A 521 1.48 10.67 11.14
C MET A 521 2.68 10.94 12.07
N ALA A 522 3.89 11.02 11.53
CA ALA A 522 5.10 11.29 12.31
C ALA A 522 5.17 12.74 12.83
N TYR A 523 4.51 13.69 12.17
CA TYR A 523 4.39 15.06 12.62
C TYR A 523 3.29 15.20 13.68
N ASP A 524 2.08 14.72 13.36
CA ASP A 524 0.89 14.73 14.23
C ASP A 524 -0.05 13.58 13.86
N ASN A 525 -0.33 12.69 14.81
CA ASN A 525 -1.26 11.57 14.62
C ASN A 525 -2.60 11.73 15.35
N THR A 526 -2.88 12.91 15.94
CA THR A 526 -4.07 13.11 16.78
C THR A 526 -5.38 12.85 16.05
N ASP A 527 -5.44 13.19 14.76
CA ASP A 527 -6.58 12.92 13.87
C ASP A 527 -6.52 11.53 13.21
N LEU A 528 -5.51 10.71 13.53
CA LEU A 528 -5.25 9.40 12.93
C LEU A 528 -5.18 8.29 14.00
N LEU A 529 -5.94 8.42 15.09
CA LEU A 529 -5.98 7.41 16.16
C LEU A 529 -6.99 6.27 15.90
N HIS A 530 -7.83 6.39 14.88
CA HIS A 530 -8.84 5.38 14.51
C HIS A 530 -8.75 5.01 13.02
N PRO A 531 -9.00 3.75 12.62
CA PRO A 531 -8.84 3.31 11.22
C PRO A 531 -9.73 4.07 10.23
N THR A 532 -10.93 4.49 10.63
CA THR A 532 -11.82 5.31 9.77
C THR A 532 -11.19 6.65 9.38
N ASN A 533 -10.23 7.15 10.15
CA ASN A 533 -9.53 8.38 9.83
C ASN A 533 -8.57 8.24 8.65
N VAL A 534 -8.08 7.02 8.35
CA VAL A 534 -7.20 6.78 7.18
C VAL A 534 -7.92 7.09 5.87
N SER A 535 -9.17 6.64 5.75
CA SER A 535 -10.00 6.94 4.57
C SER A 535 -10.30 8.44 4.49
N SER A 536 -10.66 9.05 5.62
CA SER A 536 -10.96 10.49 5.71
C SER A 536 -9.75 11.36 5.34
N TRP A 537 -8.54 10.93 5.73
CA TRP A 537 -7.29 11.59 5.39
C TRP A 537 -7.04 11.54 3.88
N LEU A 538 -7.22 10.38 3.24
CA LEU A 538 -7.01 10.25 1.79
C LEU A 538 -8.03 11.07 0.99
N ASP A 539 -9.29 11.09 1.42
CA ASP A 539 -10.33 11.92 0.80
C ASP A 539 -9.98 13.42 0.91
N THR A 540 -9.49 13.84 2.08
CA THR A 540 -9.03 15.22 2.32
C THR A 540 -7.80 15.56 1.48
N TRP A 541 -6.83 14.64 1.39
CA TRP A 541 -5.65 14.80 0.56
C TRP A 541 -6.02 14.93 -0.93
N ALA A 542 -6.96 14.11 -1.42
CA ALA A 542 -7.42 14.17 -2.79
C ALA A 542 -8.14 15.49 -3.09
N ALA A 543 -8.98 15.97 -2.17
CA ALA A 543 -9.65 17.27 -2.30
C ALA A 543 -8.67 18.45 -2.30
N LYS A 544 -7.68 18.44 -1.40
CA LYS A 544 -6.61 19.46 -1.36
C LYS A 544 -5.74 19.45 -2.63
N THR A 545 -5.54 18.28 -3.23
CA THR A 545 -4.64 18.11 -4.39
C THR A 545 -5.34 18.39 -5.72
N PHE A 546 -6.59 17.94 -5.88
CA PHE A 546 -7.31 17.93 -7.16
C PHE A 546 -8.63 18.71 -7.16
N GLY A 547 -9.03 19.27 -6.02
CA GLY A 547 -10.31 19.96 -5.84
C GLY A 547 -11.43 18.99 -5.45
N HIS A 548 -12.55 19.53 -4.95
CA HIS A 548 -13.62 18.72 -4.37
C HIS A 548 -14.36 17.83 -5.37
N GLU A 549 -14.54 18.27 -6.62
CA GLU A 549 -15.36 17.56 -7.62
C GLU A 549 -14.83 16.16 -7.96
N PRO A 550 -13.54 15.95 -8.33
CA PRO A 550 -13.01 14.62 -8.62
C PRO A 550 -12.52 13.86 -7.38
N ALA A 551 -12.49 14.50 -6.19
CA ALA A 551 -11.76 14.01 -5.01
C ALA A 551 -12.14 12.59 -4.60
N SER A 552 -13.44 12.27 -4.52
CA SER A 552 -13.91 10.96 -4.07
C SER A 552 -13.48 9.84 -5.01
N LYS A 553 -13.58 10.05 -6.32
CA LYS A 553 -13.14 9.09 -7.34
C LYS A 553 -11.62 8.93 -7.36
N VAL A 554 -10.87 10.03 -7.21
CA VAL A 554 -9.40 9.97 -7.09
C VAL A 554 -8.99 9.18 -5.84
N ALA A 555 -9.60 9.47 -4.69
CA ALA A 555 -9.32 8.75 -3.46
C ALA A 555 -9.69 7.27 -3.57
N GLU A 556 -10.82 6.93 -4.18
CA GLU A 556 -11.24 5.55 -4.45
C GLU A 556 -10.20 4.81 -5.30
N VAL A 557 -9.72 5.42 -6.39
CA VAL A 557 -8.72 4.81 -7.27
C VAL A 557 -7.39 4.60 -6.53
N ILE A 558 -6.92 5.59 -5.78
CA ILE A 558 -5.65 5.47 -5.01
C ILE A 558 -5.73 4.38 -3.95
N ARG A 559 -6.83 4.36 -3.21
CA ARG A 559 -7.10 3.34 -2.20
C ARG A 559 -7.19 1.94 -2.84
N GLY A 560 -7.84 1.86 -3.99
CA GLY A 560 -7.99 0.64 -4.78
C GLY A 560 -6.68 0.07 -5.29
N TYR A 561 -5.90 0.84 -6.07
CA TYR A 561 -4.67 0.31 -6.67
C TYR A 561 -3.62 -0.01 -5.60
N SER A 562 -3.53 0.80 -4.53
CA SER A 562 -2.54 0.57 -3.46
C SER A 562 -2.87 -0.71 -2.69
N TRP A 563 -4.15 -0.97 -2.42
CA TRP A 563 -4.59 -2.25 -1.87
C TRP A 563 -4.30 -3.42 -2.82
N LEU A 564 -4.72 -3.33 -4.10
CA LEU A 564 -4.53 -4.42 -5.07
C LEU A 564 -3.04 -4.75 -5.30
N ASN A 565 -2.17 -3.75 -5.38
CA ASN A 565 -0.71 -3.94 -5.46
C ASN A 565 -0.11 -4.46 -4.15
N SER A 566 -0.72 -4.19 -3.00
CA SER A 566 -0.26 -4.72 -1.71
C SER A 566 -0.62 -6.19 -1.52
N ARG A 567 -1.68 -6.70 -2.17
CA ARG A 567 -2.10 -8.11 -2.10
C ARG A 567 -0.94 -9.04 -2.46
N ILE A 568 -0.34 -8.81 -3.62
CA ILE A 568 0.87 -9.46 -4.11
C ILE A 568 1.64 -8.38 -4.87
N LYS A 569 2.90 -8.14 -4.48
CA LYS A 569 3.75 -7.11 -5.11
C LYS A 569 3.87 -7.38 -6.62
N PRO A 570 3.83 -6.36 -7.50
CA PRO A 570 3.86 -6.54 -8.96
C PRO A 570 4.99 -7.45 -9.45
N GLU A 571 6.19 -7.34 -8.89
CA GLU A 571 7.38 -8.13 -9.25
C GLU A 571 7.30 -9.61 -8.80
N ILE A 572 6.34 -9.95 -7.94
CA ILE A 572 6.03 -11.32 -7.49
C ILE A 572 4.93 -11.97 -8.35
N VAL A 573 4.02 -11.16 -8.91
CA VAL A 573 2.93 -11.65 -9.77
C VAL A 573 3.50 -12.40 -10.98
N ASN A 574 2.95 -13.58 -11.25
CA ASN A 574 3.31 -14.41 -12.39
C ASN A 574 2.09 -15.23 -12.87
N ALA A 575 2.29 -16.04 -13.92
CA ALA A 575 1.22 -16.83 -14.55
C ALA A 575 0.58 -17.90 -13.65
N SER A 576 1.15 -18.19 -12.48
CA SER A 576 0.59 -19.13 -11.50
C SER A 576 -0.02 -18.45 -10.27
N THR A 577 0.07 -17.12 -10.17
CA THR A 577 -0.40 -16.36 -8.99
C THR A 577 -1.91 -16.44 -8.84
N TRP A 578 -2.66 -16.20 -9.92
CA TRP A 578 -4.12 -16.22 -9.92
C TRP A 578 -4.63 -17.46 -10.64
N SER A 579 -5.42 -18.28 -9.95
CA SER A 579 -5.99 -19.49 -10.53
C SER A 579 -6.93 -19.16 -11.69
N SER A 580 -6.66 -19.77 -12.85
CA SER A 580 -7.51 -19.67 -14.04
C SER A 580 -8.68 -20.66 -14.03
N VAL A 581 -8.70 -21.62 -13.09
CA VAL A 581 -9.68 -22.73 -13.08
C VAL A 581 -10.44 -22.85 -11.77
N HIS A 582 -9.90 -22.37 -10.65
CA HIS A 582 -10.56 -22.47 -9.34
C HIS A 582 -11.16 -21.13 -8.91
N TYR A 583 -12.38 -21.21 -8.36
CA TYR A 583 -13.08 -20.13 -7.67
C TYR A 583 -13.32 -18.84 -8.48
N ALA A 584 -13.07 -18.84 -9.80
CA ALA A 584 -13.03 -17.63 -10.62
C ALA A 584 -12.06 -16.57 -10.04
N GLU A 585 -10.92 -17.03 -9.48
CA GLU A 585 -9.97 -16.16 -8.80
C GLU A 585 -9.37 -15.12 -9.75
N ALA A 586 -8.87 -15.55 -10.92
CA ALA A 586 -8.34 -14.63 -11.92
C ALA A 586 -9.38 -13.59 -12.37
N GLU A 587 -10.61 -14.00 -12.66
CA GLU A 587 -11.67 -13.08 -13.05
C GLU A 587 -12.07 -12.11 -11.93
N SER A 588 -12.10 -12.58 -10.68
CA SER A 588 -12.37 -11.73 -9.53
C SER A 588 -11.30 -10.65 -9.38
N VAL A 589 -10.01 -11.01 -9.49
CA VAL A 589 -8.92 -10.03 -9.42
C VAL A 589 -8.99 -9.04 -10.58
N LEU A 590 -9.19 -9.52 -11.82
CA LEU A 590 -9.33 -8.64 -12.98
C LEU A 590 -10.53 -7.70 -12.87
N SER A 591 -11.66 -8.16 -12.32
CA SER A 591 -12.85 -7.30 -12.14
C SER A 591 -12.62 -6.14 -11.18
N HIS A 592 -11.78 -6.31 -10.15
CA HIS A 592 -11.40 -5.20 -9.27
C HIS A 592 -10.54 -4.18 -10.03
N TRP A 593 -9.61 -4.64 -10.86
CA TRP A 593 -8.84 -3.75 -11.74
C TRP A 593 -9.71 -3.06 -12.78
N ASP A 594 -10.63 -3.78 -13.42
CA ASP A 594 -11.56 -3.25 -14.43
C ASP A 594 -12.44 -2.13 -13.85
N HIS A 595 -12.89 -2.27 -12.59
CA HIS A 595 -13.61 -1.22 -11.89
C HIS A 595 -12.78 0.07 -11.80
N LEU A 596 -11.52 -0.02 -11.34
CA LEU A 596 -10.64 1.14 -11.22
C LEU A 596 -10.30 1.75 -12.59
N VAL A 597 -10.01 0.90 -13.58
CA VAL A 597 -9.76 1.33 -14.96
C VAL A 597 -10.99 2.06 -15.52
N SER A 598 -12.20 1.58 -15.26
CA SER A 598 -13.43 2.24 -15.74
C SER A 598 -13.61 3.64 -15.15
N ILE A 599 -13.22 3.86 -13.90
CA ILE A 599 -13.23 5.20 -13.27
C ILE A 599 -12.14 6.07 -13.90
N VAL A 600 -10.92 5.53 -14.07
CA VAL A 600 -9.78 6.28 -14.64
C VAL A 600 -10.07 6.70 -16.07
N GLU A 601 -10.46 5.77 -16.94
CA GLU A 601 -10.67 6.02 -18.37
C GLU A 601 -12.02 6.67 -18.67
N GLY A 602 -13.08 6.26 -17.98
CA GLY A 602 -14.44 6.72 -18.23
C GLY A 602 -14.76 8.08 -17.59
N ASP A 603 -14.17 8.38 -16.43
CA ASP A 603 -14.50 9.59 -15.66
C ASP A 603 -13.32 10.56 -15.54
N LEU A 604 -12.16 10.08 -15.07
CA LEU A 604 -11.07 10.97 -14.66
C LEU A 604 -10.21 11.47 -15.83
N ILE A 605 -9.90 10.63 -16.83
CA ILE A 605 -9.19 11.07 -18.04
C ILE A 605 -9.98 12.19 -18.76
N PRO A 606 -11.29 12.04 -19.06
CA PRO A 606 -12.08 13.10 -19.67
C PRO A 606 -12.10 14.39 -18.84
N TYR A 607 -12.17 14.27 -17.51
CA TYR A 607 -12.13 15.41 -16.60
C TYR A 607 -10.79 16.16 -16.67
N PHE A 608 -9.66 15.45 -16.55
CA PHE A 608 -8.35 16.10 -16.42
C PHE A 608 -7.67 16.48 -17.74
N ARG A 609 -8.05 15.89 -18.89
CA ARG A 609 -7.33 16.01 -20.18
C ARG A 609 -6.99 17.44 -20.59
N ASN A 610 -7.86 18.40 -20.26
CA ASN A 610 -7.72 19.81 -20.64
C ASN A 610 -7.47 20.72 -19.43
N THR A 611 -7.08 20.15 -18.29
CA THR A 611 -6.79 20.90 -17.06
C THR A 611 -5.28 21.04 -16.84
N PRO A 612 -4.84 22.07 -16.09
CA PRO A 612 -3.44 22.20 -15.69
C PRO A 612 -2.91 21.03 -14.85
N ASN A 613 -3.80 20.21 -14.27
CA ASN A 613 -3.46 19.08 -13.42
C ASN A 613 -3.38 17.74 -14.18
N TRP A 614 -3.42 17.73 -15.52
CA TRP A 614 -3.25 16.52 -16.32
C TRP A 614 -2.01 15.70 -15.92
N ASP A 615 -0.84 16.34 -15.89
CA ASP A 615 0.41 15.64 -15.56
C ASP A 615 0.38 15.06 -14.13
N SER A 616 -0.19 15.81 -13.18
CA SER A 616 -0.32 15.38 -11.79
C SER A 616 -1.27 14.21 -11.62
N PHE A 617 -2.45 14.28 -12.25
CA PHE A 617 -3.42 13.20 -12.28
C PHE A 617 -2.82 11.94 -12.92
N TYR A 618 -2.17 12.08 -14.08
CA TYR A 618 -1.65 10.93 -14.79
C TYR A 618 -0.60 10.19 -13.97
N GLN A 619 0.35 10.91 -13.35
CA GLN A 619 1.42 10.28 -12.58
C GLN A 619 0.97 9.73 -11.23
N LEU A 620 0.03 10.38 -10.53
CA LEU A 620 -0.41 9.97 -9.18
C LEU A 620 -1.57 8.95 -9.20
N VAL A 621 -2.37 8.91 -10.27
CA VAL A 621 -3.64 8.17 -10.30
C VAL A 621 -3.70 7.23 -11.49
N ALA A 622 -3.56 7.76 -12.72
CA ALA A 622 -3.82 6.96 -13.93
C ALA A 622 -2.74 5.90 -14.15
N TYR A 623 -1.46 6.28 -14.17
CA TYR A 623 -0.37 5.37 -14.50
C TYR A 623 -0.27 4.17 -13.54
N PRO A 624 -0.24 4.33 -12.19
CA PRO A 624 -0.17 3.17 -11.29
C PRO A 624 -1.34 2.20 -11.49
N THR A 625 -2.53 2.72 -11.80
CA THR A 625 -3.74 1.92 -12.05
C THR A 625 -3.66 1.16 -13.37
N LEU A 626 -3.35 1.86 -14.47
CA LEU A 626 -3.31 1.29 -15.81
C LEU A 626 -2.16 0.28 -15.96
N ALA A 627 -0.98 0.60 -15.42
CA ALA A 627 0.20 -0.25 -15.52
C ALA A 627 0.06 -1.54 -14.70
N SER A 628 -0.42 -1.46 -13.45
CA SER A 628 -0.66 -2.65 -12.62
C SER A 628 -1.82 -3.52 -13.15
N SER A 629 -2.87 -2.90 -13.69
CA SER A 629 -3.95 -3.62 -14.36
C SER A 629 -3.44 -4.38 -15.60
N ASN A 630 -2.65 -3.70 -16.44
CA ASN A 630 -2.02 -4.30 -17.62
C ASN A 630 -1.14 -5.50 -17.26
N LEU A 631 -0.32 -5.39 -16.21
CA LEU A 631 0.55 -6.47 -15.74
C LEU A 631 -0.26 -7.71 -15.29
N ASN A 632 -1.32 -7.52 -14.51
CA ASN A 632 -2.18 -8.62 -14.06
C ASN A 632 -2.91 -9.27 -15.24
N ARG A 633 -3.46 -8.47 -16.17
CA ARG A 633 -4.08 -8.99 -17.41
C ARG A 633 -3.08 -9.79 -18.23
N MET A 634 -1.82 -9.32 -18.35
CA MET A 634 -0.77 -10.02 -19.09
C MET A 634 -0.48 -11.38 -18.48
N TYR A 635 -0.28 -11.47 -17.16
CA TYR A 635 0.00 -12.76 -16.52
C TYR A 635 -1.19 -13.71 -16.52
N VAL A 636 -2.43 -13.21 -16.44
CA VAL A 636 -3.63 -14.05 -16.63
C VAL A 636 -3.71 -14.55 -18.08
N ALA A 637 -3.40 -13.71 -19.08
CA ALA A 637 -3.34 -14.14 -20.48
C ALA A 637 -2.25 -15.20 -20.70
N ILE A 638 -1.08 -15.07 -20.07
CA ILE A 638 -0.02 -16.10 -20.10
C ILE A 638 -0.49 -17.39 -19.42
N ALA A 639 -1.17 -17.30 -18.28
CA ALA A 639 -1.74 -18.46 -17.59
C ALA A 639 -2.73 -19.23 -18.47
N ARG A 640 -3.64 -18.50 -19.12
CA ARG A 640 -4.63 -19.06 -20.06
C ARG A 640 -3.97 -19.60 -21.32
N ASN A 641 -2.97 -18.93 -21.87
CA ASN A 641 -2.17 -19.43 -22.99
C ASN A 641 -1.51 -20.79 -22.65
N ASN A 642 -0.82 -20.87 -21.52
CA ASN A 642 -0.16 -22.09 -21.08
C ASN A 642 -1.16 -23.23 -20.87
N LEU A 643 -2.29 -22.95 -20.21
CA LEU A 643 -3.35 -23.93 -19.99
C LEU A 643 -3.98 -24.40 -21.32
N ALA A 644 -4.39 -23.48 -22.19
CA ALA A 644 -4.98 -23.78 -23.50
C ALA A 644 -4.03 -24.62 -24.37
N GLY A 645 -2.73 -24.35 -24.32
CA GLY A 645 -1.71 -25.15 -24.99
C GLY A 645 -1.70 -26.61 -24.53
N THR A 646 -1.77 -26.85 -23.21
CA THR A 646 -1.87 -28.23 -22.66
C THR A 646 -3.20 -28.90 -22.97
N GLN A 647 -4.23 -28.12 -23.30
CA GLN A 647 -5.58 -28.58 -23.64
C GLN A 647 -5.75 -28.81 -25.15
N ALA A 648 -4.69 -28.62 -25.95
CA ALA A 648 -4.73 -28.68 -27.41
C ALA A 648 -5.84 -27.79 -28.01
N LYS A 649 -5.97 -26.58 -27.47
CA LYS A 649 -6.89 -25.56 -27.97
C LYS A 649 -6.14 -24.55 -28.84
N ASN A 650 -6.70 -24.24 -30.01
CA ASN A 650 -6.18 -23.17 -30.86
C ASN A 650 -6.20 -21.81 -30.17
N SER A 651 -7.10 -21.60 -29.19
CA SER A 651 -7.14 -20.39 -28.37
C SER A 651 -5.86 -20.05 -27.62
N ALA A 652 -4.95 -21.01 -27.45
CA ALA A 652 -3.59 -20.73 -27.00
C ALA A 652 -2.93 -19.62 -27.82
N ASN A 653 -3.11 -19.62 -29.15
CA ASN A 653 -2.51 -18.65 -30.05
C ASN A 653 -3.07 -17.23 -29.84
N SER A 654 -4.39 -17.09 -29.66
CA SER A 654 -5.03 -15.82 -29.30
C SER A 654 -4.54 -15.28 -27.95
N TRP A 655 -4.48 -16.13 -26.93
CA TRP A 655 -3.95 -15.74 -25.62
C TRP A 655 -2.46 -15.33 -25.70
N SER A 656 -1.67 -15.97 -26.57
CA SER A 656 -0.28 -15.59 -26.88
C SER A 656 -0.18 -14.20 -27.52
N LEU A 657 -1.06 -13.89 -28.49
CA LEU A 657 -1.13 -12.56 -29.11
C LEU A 657 -1.53 -11.48 -28.10
N LEU A 658 -2.51 -11.75 -27.23
CA LEU A 658 -2.90 -10.83 -26.17
C LEU A 658 -1.78 -10.59 -25.15
N ALA A 659 -1.08 -11.65 -24.72
CA ALA A 659 0.07 -11.51 -23.82
C ALA A 659 1.15 -10.61 -24.44
N ARG A 660 1.46 -10.79 -25.74
CA ARG A 660 2.40 -9.93 -26.48
C ARG A 660 1.93 -8.50 -26.57
N SER A 661 0.64 -8.25 -26.84
CA SER A 661 0.10 -6.90 -26.96
C SER A 661 0.16 -6.15 -25.62
N LEU A 662 -0.17 -6.82 -24.51
CA LEU A 662 -0.08 -6.27 -23.16
C LEU A 662 1.37 -6.01 -22.73
N PHE A 663 2.32 -6.89 -23.11
CA PHE A 663 3.75 -6.64 -22.90
C PHE A 663 4.24 -5.39 -23.66
N HIS A 664 3.78 -5.18 -24.90
CA HIS A 664 4.07 -3.96 -25.64
C HIS A 664 3.36 -2.73 -25.07
N ASN A 665 2.15 -2.88 -24.54
CA ASN A 665 1.40 -1.79 -23.93
C ASN A 665 2.06 -1.26 -22.66
N ASP A 666 2.68 -2.14 -21.86
CA ASP A 666 3.49 -1.73 -20.71
C ASP A 666 4.60 -0.72 -21.08
N ALA A 667 5.32 -1.00 -22.17
CA ALA A 667 6.34 -0.10 -22.68
C ALA A 667 5.74 1.26 -23.11
N ARG A 668 4.55 1.28 -23.72
CA ARG A 668 3.85 2.52 -24.11
C ARG A 668 3.37 3.33 -22.89
N LEU A 669 2.89 2.65 -21.85
CA LEU A 669 2.52 3.31 -20.59
C LEU A 669 3.75 3.96 -19.95
N THR A 670 4.89 3.25 -19.94
CA THR A 670 6.17 3.77 -19.47
C THR A 670 6.62 5.00 -20.28
N GLU A 671 6.56 4.95 -21.61
CA GLU A 671 6.86 6.08 -22.49
C GLU A 671 5.94 7.28 -22.24
N SER A 672 4.65 7.03 -22.03
CA SER A 672 3.65 8.07 -21.72
C SER A 672 3.96 8.78 -20.40
N TYR A 673 4.37 8.03 -19.37
CA TYR A 673 4.84 8.62 -18.11
C TYR A 673 6.11 9.45 -18.32
N HIS A 674 7.08 8.94 -19.08
CA HIS A 674 8.33 9.65 -19.35
C HIS A 674 8.13 10.94 -20.16
N ALA A 675 7.03 11.07 -20.91
CA ALA A 675 6.70 12.25 -21.71
C ALA A 675 6.03 13.40 -20.92
N LEU A 676 5.52 13.13 -19.72
CA LEU A 676 4.80 14.11 -18.89
C LEU A 676 5.63 15.38 -18.64
N ALA A 677 4.94 16.52 -18.55
CA ALA A 677 5.56 17.82 -18.29
C ALA A 677 6.75 18.15 -19.23
N GLY A 678 6.66 17.74 -20.50
CA GLY A 678 7.72 17.97 -21.49
C GLY A 678 8.97 17.12 -21.26
N GLY A 679 8.80 15.93 -20.70
CA GLY A 679 9.91 15.01 -20.42
C GLY A 679 10.52 15.16 -19.03
N LYS A 680 9.88 15.90 -18.12
CA LYS A 680 10.40 16.17 -16.77
C LYS A 680 10.66 14.90 -15.97
N TRP A 681 9.90 13.82 -16.21
CA TRP A 681 9.98 12.57 -15.46
C TRP A 681 10.59 11.41 -16.24
N LYS A 682 11.31 11.72 -17.31
CA LYS A 682 12.03 10.71 -18.10
C LYS A 682 12.93 9.87 -17.19
N HIS A 683 12.91 8.55 -17.36
CA HIS A 683 13.59 7.52 -16.56
C HIS A 683 12.93 7.08 -15.25
N MET A 684 11.98 7.83 -14.67
CA MET A 684 11.40 7.46 -13.38
C MET A 684 10.64 6.11 -13.40
N MET A 685 10.14 5.68 -14.56
CA MET A 685 9.52 4.36 -14.76
C MET A 685 10.44 3.36 -15.51
N SER A 686 11.76 3.49 -15.38
CA SER A 686 12.72 2.62 -16.10
C SER A 686 13.09 1.32 -15.38
N GLN A 687 12.56 1.10 -14.16
CA GLN A 687 12.81 -0.09 -13.37
C GLN A 687 12.24 -1.35 -14.06
N PRO A 688 13.08 -2.37 -14.35
CA PRO A 688 12.59 -3.66 -14.81
C PRO A 688 11.77 -4.36 -13.73
N HIS A 689 10.59 -4.88 -14.11
CA HIS A 689 9.59 -5.42 -13.19
C HIS A 689 8.92 -6.70 -13.71
N MET A 690 9.40 -7.25 -14.84
CA MET A 690 8.90 -8.50 -15.42
C MET A 690 10.01 -9.51 -15.69
N GLY A 691 9.81 -10.77 -15.26
CA GLY A 691 10.70 -11.90 -15.59
C GLY A 691 11.81 -12.19 -14.57
N SER A 692 11.66 -11.71 -13.33
CA SER A 692 12.61 -11.94 -12.24
C SER A 692 12.85 -13.44 -11.96
N GLN A 693 14.10 -13.90 -12.06
CA GLN A 693 14.48 -15.32 -11.87
C GLN A 693 14.86 -15.67 -10.43
N TYR A 694 15.22 -14.68 -9.63
CA TYR A 694 15.59 -14.79 -8.21
C TYR A 694 15.15 -13.52 -7.49
N TRP A 695 15.64 -13.26 -6.28
CA TRP A 695 15.19 -12.13 -5.47
C TRP A 695 15.38 -10.76 -6.15
N GLN A 696 16.36 -10.59 -7.04
CA GLN A 696 16.65 -9.30 -7.70
C GLN A 696 15.89 -9.09 -9.01
N GLN A 697 15.83 -7.84 -9.47
CA GLN A 697 15.29 -7.49 -10.79
C GLN A 697 16.08 -8.12 -11.95
N PRO A 698 15.44 -8.38 -13.10
CA PRO A 698 16.13 -8.71 -14.33
C PRO A 698 16.80 -7.46 -14.93
N MET A 699 17.73 -7.64 -15.87
CA MET A 699 18.42 -6.51 -16.52
C MET A 699 17.53 -5.76 -17.54
N ARG A 700 16.39 -6.34 -17.90
CA ARG A 700 15.35 -5.78 -18.77
C ARG A 700 14.05 -6.53 -18.53
N ASN A 701 12.91 -5.90 -18.84
CA ASN A 701 11.63 -6.61 -18.85
C ASN A 701 11.70 -7.81 -19.81
N MET A 702 11.27 -8.97 -19.32
CA MET A 702 11.25 -10.22 -20.06
C MET A 702 9.89 -10.90 -19.85
N MET A 703 9.17 -11.10 -20.95
CA MET A 703 7.95 -11.89 -20.93
C MET A 703 8.29 -13.39 -20.72
N PRO A 704 7.52 -14.12 -19.90
CA PRO A 704 7.63 -15.58 -19.79
C PRO A 704 7.43 -16.30 -21.14
N ALA A 705 7.80 -17.58 -21.17
CA ALA A 705 7.53 -18.44 -22.33
C ALA A 705 6.01 -18.57 -22.57
N LEU A 706 5.64 -18.60 -23.85
CA LEU A 706 4.27 -18.79 -24.32
C LEU A 706 4.18 -20.13 -25.07
N SER A 707 3.06 -20.82 -24.90
CA SER A 707 2.65 -21.93 -25.75
C SER A 707 2.21 -21.43 -27.12
N GLN A 708 2.56 -22.17 -28.17
CA GLN A 708 2.01 -22.00 -29.52
C GLN A 708 1.51 -23.37 -29.97
N VAL A 709 0.27 -23.43 -30.45
CA VAL A 709 -0.34 -24.65 -30.99
C VAL A 709 -0.33 -24.55 -32.52
N GLU A 710 0.03 -25.64 -33.17
CA GLU A 710 0.00 -25.73 -34.63
C GLU A 710 -1.46 -25.85 -35.11
N VAL A 711 -1.86 -24.92 -35.98
CA VAL A 711 -3.18 -24.94 -36.62
C VAL A 711 -2.99 -25.51 -38.03
N VAL A 712 -3.23 -26.81 -38.19
CA VAL A 712 -3.03 -27.51 -39.45
C VAL A 712 -4.29 -27.42 -40.30
N ASP A 713 -4.15 -26.91 -41.53
CA ASP A 713 -5.15 -27.02 -42.59
C ASP A 713 -4.93 -28.33 -43.36
N SER A 714 -5.60 -29.38 -42.89
CA SER A 714 -5.56 -30.71 -43.49
C SER A 714 -6.97 -31.27 -43.59
N GLU A 715 -7.19 -32.12 -44.60
CA GLU A 715 -8.47 -32.86 -44.76
C GLU A 715 -8.80 -33.75 -43.53
N TRP A 716 -7.84 -33.97 -42.63
CA TRP A 716 -7.94 -34.77 -41.42
C TRP A 716 -7.33 -34.03 -40.24
N PRO A 717 -7.95 -33.96 -39.04
CA PRO A 717 -7.30 -33.41 -37.86
C PRO A 717 -6.03 -34.17 -37.54
N ASP A 718 -4.88 -33.50 -37.58
CA ASP A 718 -3.61 -34.06 -37.12
C ASP A 718 -3.46 -33.89 -35.60
N THR A 719 -4.55 -34.18 -34.87
CA THR A 719 -4.55 -34.20 -33.41
C THR A 719 -4.57 -35.65 -32.94
N ALA A 720 -3.84 -35.96 -31.86
CA ALA A 720 -3.78 -37.29 -31.28
C ALA A 720 -5.15 -37.85 -30.82
N MET A 721 -6.24 -37.07 -30.91
CA MET A 721 -7.55 -37.37 -30.33
C MET A 721 -8.71 -37.32 -31.33
N GLY A 722 -8.44 -37.12 -32.64
CA GLY A 722 -9.43 -37.27 -33.71
C GLY A 722 -10.70 -36.39 -33.59
N SER A 723 -10.64 -35.25 -32.91
CA SER A 723 -11.77 -34.31 -32.79
C SER A 723 -11.26 -32.87 -32.85
N ASN A 724 -11.97 -32.05 -33.63
CA ASN A 724 -11.79 -30.61 -33.67
C ASN A 724 -12.39 -29.90 -32.43
N LEU A 725 -13.37 -30.52 -31.75
CA LEU A 725 -13.98 -29.92 -30.57
C LEU A 725 -13.06 -30.02 -29.34
N ARG A 726 -12.96 -28.94 -28.56
CA ARG A 726 -12.42 -28.96 -27.19
C ARG A 726 -13.36 -28.28 -26.22
N VAL A 727 -13.69 -28.99 -25.16
CA VAL A 727 -14.57 -28.55 -24.08
C VAL A 727 -13.82 -28.61 -22.76
N SER A 728 -13.73 -27.52 -22.02
CA SER A 728 -13.21 -27.48 -20.63
C SER A 728 -14.28 -26.96 -19.69
N VAL A 729 -14.11 -27.21 -18.38
CA VAL A 729 -15.09 -26.84 -17.37
C VAL A 729 -14.42 -26.16 -16.17
N ASP A 730 -15.13 -25.23 -15.53
CA ASP A 730 -14.66 -24.61 -14.28
C ASP A 730 -14.30 -25.70 -13.24
N GLY A 731 -13.16 -25.50 -12.56
CA GLY A 731 -12.65 -26.42 -11.54
C GLY A 731 -11.74 -27.54 -12.06
N SER A 732 -11.52 -27.64 -13.38
CA SER A 732 -10.63 -28.63 -13.99
C SER A 732 -9.60 -28.00 -14.92
N MET A 733 -8.41 -28.60 -14.99
CA MET A 733 -7.40 -28.28 -16.01
C MET A 733 -7.57 -29.11 -17.30
N GLY A 734 -8.48 -30.09 -17.32
CA GLY A 734 -8.70 -30.99 -18.46
C GLY A 734 -9.45 -30.35 -19.64
N ALA A 735 -9.42 -31.04 -20.77
CA ALA A 735 -10.21 -30.72 -21.96
C ALA A 735 -10.72 -32.00 -22.64
N TRP A 736 -11.97 -31.96 -23.11
CA TRP A 736 -12.70 -33.10 -23.67
C TRP A 736 -13.11 -32.84 -25.13
N PRO A 737 -13.23 -33.88 -25.97
CA PRO A 737 -12.79 -35.26 -25.72
C PRO A 737 -11.28 -35.33 -25.48
N GLY A 738 -10.85 -36.16 -24.52
CA GLY A 738 -9.45 -36.35 -24.21
C GLY A 738 -9.16 -37.10 -22.91
N ASP A 739 -8.00 -37.74 -22.89
CA ASP A 739 -7.55 -38.63 -21.83
C ASP A 739 -6.18 -38.19 -21.33
N ASN A 740 -6.16 -37.51 -20.18
CA ASN A 740 -4.93 -37.19 -19.46
C ASN A 740 -5.19 -37.07 -17.96
N GLN A 741 -4.11 -36.87 -17.18
CA GLN A 741 -4.15 -36.76 -15.72
C GLN A 741 -5.06 -35.63 -15.17
N TYR A 742 -5.45 -34.66 -16.00
CA TYR A 742 -6.37 -33.58 -15.64
C TYR A 742 -7.82 -33.86 -16.02
N ASN A 743 -8.07 -34.82 -16.92
CA ASN A 743 -9.42 -35.31 -17.24
C ASN A 743 -9.90 -36.30 -16.16
N CYS A 744 -9.03 -37.20 -15.70
CA CYS A 744 -9.33 -38.15 -14.63
C CYS A 744 -8.05 -38.70 -13.98
N ALA A 745 -8.18 -39.32 -12.80
CA ALA A 745 -7.04 -39.81 -12.02
C ALA A 745 -6.24 -40.91 -12.73
N ASP A 746 -6.90 -41.77 -13.51
CA ASP A 746 -6.24 -42.85 -14.25
C ASP A 746 -5.54 -42.35 -15.51
N GLY A 747 -5.95 -41.19 -16.05
CA GLY A 747 -5.37 -40.58 -17.24
C GLY A 747 -5.70 -41.26 -18.57
N TYR A 748 -6.58 -42.27 -18.58
CA TYR A 748 -7.09 -42.95 -19.77
C TYR A 748 -8.53 -43.45 -19.55
N ASN A 749 -9.32 -43.59 -20.62
CA ASN A 749 -10.76 -43.89 -20.57
C ASN A 749 -11.52 -42.93 -19.63
N CYS A 750 -11.18 -41.64 -19.67
CA CYS A 750 -11.75 -40.67 -18.77
C CYS A 750 -13.24 -40.45 -19.10
N PRO A 751 -14.10 -40.32 -18.07
CA PRO A 751 -15.50 -40.01 -18.30
C PRO A 751 -15.68 -38.57 -18.79
N ASP A 752 -16.87 -38.29 -19.28
CA ASP A 752 -17.34 -36.94 -19.55
C ASP A 752 -17.21 -36.02 -18.31
N PRO A 753 -16.95 -34.71 -18.51
CA PRO A 753 -16.65 -33.80 -17.42
C PRO A 753 -17.85 -33.58 -16.50
N SER A 754 -17.54 -33.33 -15.23
CA SER A 754 -18.51 -32.84 -14.24
C SER A 754 -18.06 -31.49 -13.69
N LEU A 755 -18.98 -30.55 -13.60
CA LEU A 755 -18.79 -29.29 -12.89
C LEU A 755 -18.82 -29.54 -11.38
N LYS A 756 -18.04 -28.77 -10.61
CA LYS A 756 -18.12 -28.82 -9.14
C LYS A 756 -19.56 -28.62 -8.70
N MET A 757 -20.05 -29.51 -7.84
CA MET A 757 -21.41 -29.45 -7.27
C MET A 757 -21.72 -28.04 -6.77
N LEU A 758 -22.97 -27.59 -6.96
CA LEU A 758 -23.39 -26.24 -6.61
C LEU A 758 -24.55 -26.29 -5.62
N SER A 759 -24.39 -25.64 -4.46
CA SER A 759 -25.50 -25.39 -3.53
C SER A 759 -25.85 -23.89 -3.56
N ARG A 760 -27.03 -23.54 -3.03
CA ARG A 760 -27.42 -22.12 -2.84
C ARG A 760 -26.40 -21.33 -2.01
N TYR A 761 -25.74 -22.01 -1.08
CA TYR A 761 -24.77 -21.41 -0.15
C TYR A 761 -23.34 -21.43 -0.65
N GLU A 762 -23.10 -21.87 -1.88
CA GLU A 762 -21.75 -21.90 -2.41
C GLU A 762 -21.25 -20.47 -2.70
N GLY A 763 -20.03 -20.15 -2.26
CA GLY A 763 -19.49 -18.78 -2.32
C GLY A 763 -19.31 -18.26 -3.75
N ASN A 764 -19.14 -19.18 -4.71
CA ASN A 764 -19.17 -18.89 -6.14
C ASN A 764 -20.33 -19.62 -6.81
N GLN A 765 -21.34 -18.85 -7.23
CA GLN A 765 -22.53 -19.33 -7.94
C GLN A 765 -22.35 -19.50 -9.46
N ARG A 766 -21.19 -19.13 -10.02
CA ARG A 766 -20.93 -19.22 -11.46
C ARG A 766 -20.37 -20.59 -11.82
N ARG A 767 -20.80 -21.12 -12.97
CA ARG A 767 -20.25 -22.32 -13.61
C ARG A 767 -20.14 -22.04 -15.10
N ARG A 768 -19.01 -22.39 -15.70
CA ARG A 768 -18.72 -22.13 -17.11
C ARG A 768 -18.19 -23.38 -17.79
N VAL A 769 -18.60 -23.51 -19.04
CA VAL A 769 -18.07 -24.48 -20.00
C VAL A 769 -17.38 -23.67 -21.09
N TRP A 770 -16.17 -24.06 -21.47
CA TRP A 770 -15.32 -23.36 -22.43
C TRP A 770 -15.20 -24.21 -23.68
N VAL A 771 -15.54 -23.65 -24.84
CA VAL A 771 -15.56 -24.36 -26.13
C VAL A 771 -14.55 -23.72 -27.09
N SER A 772 -13.68 -24.52 -27.69
CA SER A 772 -12.63 -24.09 -28.62
C SER A 772 -12.43 -25.14 -29.72
N SER A 773 -11.80 -24.72 -30.82
CA SER A 773 -11.28 -25.63 -31.86
C SER A 773 -9.93 -26.24 -31.46
N ALA A 774 -9.57 -27.34 -32.10
CA ALA A 774 -8.27 -28.02 -31.99
C ALA A 774 -7.53 -28.18 -33.33
N ASP A 775 -8.17 -27.81 -34.45
CA ASP A 775 -7.60 -27.83 -35.80
C ASP A 775 -8.14 -26.66 -36.65
N ALA A 776 -7.75 -26.55 -37.92
CA ALA A 776 -8.19 -25.46 -38.81
C ALA A 776 -9.59 -25.66 -39.41
N GLY A 777 -10.31 -26.72 -39.04
CA GLY A 777 -11.65 -26.99 -39.50
C GLY A 777 -12.67 -26.05 -38.87
N GLU A 778 -13.62 -25.55 -39.66
CA GLU A 778 -14.74 -24.80 -39.10
C GLU A 778 -15.69 -25.76 -38.40
N PHE A 779 -16.10 -25.44 -37.18
CA PHE A 779 -17.17 -26.17 -36.52
C PHE A 779 -18.17 -25.22 -35.87
N ALA A 780 -19.45 -25.52 -36.09
CA ALA A 780 -20.55 -24.87 -35.39
C ALA A 780 -21.01 -25.80 -34.26
N PHE A 781 -21.43 -25.22 -33.14
CA PHE A 781 -21.94 -26.00 -32.00
C PHE A 781 -23.26 -25.45 -31.48
N SER A 782 -23.98 -26.31 -30.78
CA SER A 782 -25.15 -25.93 -29.99
C SER A 782 -24.91 -26.32 -28.53
N ALA A 783 -25.38 -25.48 -27.62
CA ALA A 783 -25.36 -25.73 -26.18
C ALA A 783 -26.80 -25.81 -25.67
N THR A 784 -27.20 -26.97 -25.16
CA THR A 784 -28.57 -27.22 -24.68
C THR A 784 -28.55 -27.92 -23.32
N THR A 785 -29.69 -27.95 -22.63
CA THR A 785 -29.82 -28.63 -21.32
C THR A 785 -31.02 -29.59 -21.32
N ASN A 786 -30.97 -30.64 -20.51
CA ASN A 786 -32.13 -31.54 -20.31
C ASN A 786 -33.02 -31.15 -19.12
N ALA A 787 -32.65 -30.11 -18.37
CA ALA A 787 -33.32 -29.72 -17.13
C ALA A 787 -33.83 -28.29 -17.23
N SER A 788 -35.10 -28.06 -16.88
CA SER A 788 -35.72 -26.73 -16.99
C SER A 788 -35.09 -25.70 -16.04
N TRP A 789 -34.61 -26.15 -14.89
CA TRP A 789 -33.91 -25.34 -13.88
C TRP A 789 -32.47 -24.98 -14.28
N LEU A 790 -31.91 -25.64 -15.30
CA LEU A 790 -30.56 -25.41 -15.78
C LEU A 790 -30.60 -24.65 -17.11
N GLN A 791 -30.11 -23.41 -17.10
CA GLN A 791 -30.11 -22.54 -18.27
C GLN A 791 -28.70 -22.31 -18.78
N VAL A 792 -28.52 -22.40 -20.09
CA VAL A 792 -27.33 -21.90 -20.77
C VAL A 792 -27.59 -20.46 -21.18
N GLN A 793 -26.72 -19.55 -20.74
CA GLN A 793 -26.79 -18.15 -21.16
C GLN A 793 -26.21 -17.97 -22.57
N GLN A 794 -26.41 -16.78 -23.14
CA GLN A 794 -25.81 -16.43 -24.43
C GLN A 794 -24.30 -16.65 -24.37
N PRO A 795 -23.72 -17.50 -25.23
CA PRO A 795 -22.29 -17.69 -25.32
C PRO A 795 -21.58 -16.39 -25.68
N ARG A 796 -20.37 -16.20 -25.15
CA ARG A 796 -19.56 -15.00 -25.37
C ARG A 796 -18.14 -15.37 -25.77
N ILE A 797 -17.55 -14.60 -26.68
CA ILE A 797 -16.17 -14.85 -27.13
C ILE A 797 -15.21 -14.27 -26.09
N ALA A 798 -14.50 -15.15 -25.40
CA ALA A 798 -13.61 -14.76 -24.30
C ALA A 798 -12.28 -14.15 -24.77
N THR A 799 -11.84 -14.50 -25.98
CA THR A 799 -10.66 -13.96 -26.66
C THR A 799 -10.89 -12.55 -27.22
N LEU A 800 -12.15 -12.19 -27.53
CA LEU A 800 -12.53 -10.91 -28.14
C LEU A 800 -13.14 -9.90 -27.15
N GLU A 801 -13.78 -10.35 -26.06
CA GLU A 801 -14.39 -9.44 -25.05
C GLU A 801 -13.36 -8.58 -24.28
N THR A 802 -12.06 -8.72 -24.53
CA THR A 802 -10.99 -7.83 -24.04
C THR A 802 -10.42 -6.87 -25.10
N LEU A 803 -10.82 -6.98 -26.36
CA LEU A 803 -10.50 -5.99 -27.42
C LEU A 803 -11.65 -5.01 -27.69
N ALA A 804 -12.89 -5.34 -27.29
CA ALA A 804 -14.10 -4.61 -27.70
C ALA A 804 -14.80 -3.81 -26.59
N ARG A 805 -14.10 -3.48 -25.49
CA ARG A 805 -14.56 -2.51 -24.48
C ARG A 805 -13.58 -1.38 -24.19
N ASP A 806 -12.58 -1.20 -25.06
CA ASP A 806 -11.74 0.00 -25.09
C ASP A 806 -12.56 1.15 -25.70
N GLY A 807 -13.27 1.85 -24.82
CA GLY A 807 -13.89 3.14 -25.09
C GLY A 807 -12.86 4.25 -25.27
N MET A 808 -12.01 4.15 -26.30
CA MET A 808 -11.29 5.28 -26.87
C MET A 808 -12.25 6.09 -27.76
N ALA A 809 -13.13 6.88 -27.15
CA ALA A 809 -13.75 8.00 -27.85
C ALA A 809 -12.85 9.24 -27.70
N GLY A 810 -11.74 9.30 -28.45
CA GLY A 810 -10.94 10.53 -28.49
C GLY A 810 -9.47 10.47 -28.96
N GLY A 811 -9.22 10.06 -30.20
CA GLY A 811 -8.19 10.66 -31.06
C GLY A 811 -6.70 10.34 -30.83
N THR A 812 -6.16 9.41 -31.61
CA THR A 812 -5.15 9.71 -32.66
C THR A 812 -5.00 8.49 -33.59
N ASN A 813 -5.59 8.61 -34.77
CA ASN A 813 -5.36 7.74 -35.93
C ASN A 813 -3.86 7.55 -36.17
N LEU A 814 -3.34 6.33 -36.06
CA LEU A 814 -2.26 5.81 -36.93
C LEU A 814 -1.98 4.28 -36.80
N THR A 815 -2.69 3.53 -35.94
CA THR A 815 -2.66 2.04 -35.95
C THR A 815 -4.03 1.36 -36.10
N GLU A 816 -5.12 2.11 -36.08
CA GLU A 816 -6.49 1.56 -36.13
C GLU A 816 -6.96 1.16 -37.54
N ARG A 817 -6.25 1.58 -38.61
CA ARG A 817 -6.72 1.37 -39.99
C ARG A 817 -6.12 0.17 -40.73
N ALA A 818 -5.13 -0.51 -40.16
CA ALA A 818 -4.50 -1.67 -40.81
C ALA A 818 -5.10 -3.03 -40.40
N LEU A 819 -5.90 -3.08 -39.33
CA LEU A 819 -6.51 -4.33 -38.84
C LEU A 819 -8.02 -4.42 -39.08
N PHE A 820 -8.69 -3.32 -39.45
CA PHE A 820 -10.17 -3.24 -39.49
C PHE A 820 -10.82 -3.02 -40.86
N GLU A 821 -10.08 -3.02 -41.98
CA GLU A 821 -10.70 -3.00 -43.32
C GLU A 821 -10.96 -4.40 -43.92
N GLY A 822 -10.85 -5.49 -43.13
CA GLY A 822 -11.00 -6.87 -43.63
C GLY A 822 -12.04 -7.79 -42.94
N VAL A 823 -12.62 -7.42 -41.79
CA VAL A 823 -13.44 -8.36 -40.99
C VAL A 823 -14.79 -7.73 -40.63
N GLY A 824 -15.71 -7.73 -41.60
CA GLY A 824 -17.14 -7.50 -41.38
C GLY A 824 -17.89 -8.83 -41.38
N GLY A 825 -18.67 -9.08 -40.33
CA GLY A 825 -19.31 -10.37 -40.01
C GLY A 825 -18.38 -11.20 -39.09
N TRP A 826 -18.81 -11.99 -38.11
CA TRP A 826 -19.93 -12.92 -38.09
C TRP A 826 -20.16 -13.41 -36.66
N VAL A 827 -21.30 -13.06 -36.07
CA VAL A 827 -22.00 -13.88 -35.06
C VAL A 827 -23.49 -13.67 -35.33
N GLU A 828 -24.03 -14.33 -36.35
CA GLU A 828 -25.47 -14.36 -36.58
C GLU A 828 -26.09 -15.59 -35.90
N LYS A 829 -27.06 -15.34 -35.03
CA LYS A 829 -27.89 -16.38 -34.43
C LYS A 829 -28.82 -16.95 -35.51
N ARG A 830 -28.61 -18.20 -35.93
CA ARG A 830 -29.67 -18.95 -36.62
C ARG A 830 -30.68 -19.50 -35.61
N SER A 831 -31.86 -19.86 -36.09
CA SER A 831 -32.92 -20.48 -35.27
C SER A 831 -32.54 -21.84 -34.68
N ASP A 832 -31.42 -22.43 -35.08
CA ASP A 832 -30.99 -23.81 -34.82
C ASP A 832 -29.52 -24.00 -34.36
N GLY A 833 -28.69 -22.95 -34.20
CA GLY A 833 -27.30 -23.10 -33.72
C GLY A 833 -26.42 -21.83 -33.73
N PHE A 834 -25.15 -21.96 -33.33
CA PHE A 834 -24.13 -20.91 -33.35
C PHE A 834 -23.03 -21.22 -34.38
N GLU A 835 -22.72 -20.28 -35.27
CA GLU A 835 -21.46 -20.28 -36.03
C GLU A 835 -20.35 -19.74 -35.11
N ALA A 836 -19.49 -20.62 -34.59
CA ALA A 836 -18.16 -20.22 -34.12
C ALA A 836 -17.23 -20.23 -35.34
N GLY A 837 -17.42 -19.26 -36.23
CA GLY A 837 -16.76 -19.22 -37.54
C GLY A 837 -16.28 -17.81 -37.83
N GLY A 838 -14.97 -17.59 -37.67
CA GLY A 838 -14.30 -16.36 -38.07
C GLY A 838 -12.80 -16.44 -37.86
N ASN A 839 -12.36 -17.00 -36.73
CA ASN A 839 -10.96 -17.33 -36.46
C ASN A 839 -10.89 -18.59 -35.58
N PHE A 840 -10.25 -19.66 -36.05
CA PHE A 840 -10.12 -20.93 -35.33
C PHE A 840 -9.48 -20.76 -33.94
N ASP A 841 -8.72 -19.68 -33.73
CA ASP A 841 -8.09 -19.35 -32.46
C ASP A 841 -9.04 -18.74 -31.41
N ASP A 842 -10.35 -18.68 -31.63
CA ASP A 842 -11.30 -18.15 -30.65
C ASP A 842 -11.73 -19.18 -29.59
N GLU A 843 -11.98 -18.70 -28.37
CA GLU A 843 -12.55 -19.48 -27.28
C GLU A 843 -13.89 -18.90 -26.83
N VAL A 844 -14.91 -19.75 -26.75
CA VAL A 844 -16.27 -19.37 -26.41
C VAL A 844 -16.60 -19.80 -24.98
N GLU A 845 -16.97 -18.84 -24.14
CA GLU A 845 -17.53 -19.09 -22.82
C GLU A 845 -19.03 -19.40 -22.93
N VAL A 846 -19.45 -20.55 -22.43
CA VAL A 846 -20.83 -20.97 -22.25
C VAL A 846 -21.14 -20.91 -20.76
N ALA A 847 -21.72 -19.79 -20.31
CA ALA A 847 -22.09 -19.59 -18.92
C ALA A 847 -23.35 -20.41 -18.56
N VAL A 848 -23.26 -21.17 -17.48
CA VAL A 848 -24.33 -22.02 -16.96
C VAL A 848 -24.96 -21.33 -15.74
N LYS A 849 -26.29 -21.13 -15.78
CA LYS A 849 -27.06 -20.52 -14.70
C LYS A 849 -28.08 -21.52 -14.15
N VAL A 850 -28.08 -21.66 -12.84
CA VAL A 850 -29.12 -22.39 -12.12
C VAL A 850 -30.25 -21.42 -11.76
N ASP A 851 -31.45 -21.71 -12.25
CA ASP A 851 -32.68 -21.04 -11.85
C ASP A 851 -33.24 -21.75 -10.62
N TRP A 852 -32.79 -21.28 -9.46
CA TRP A 852 -33.18 -21.81 -8.17
C TRP A 852 -34.70 -21.74 -7.89
N SER A 853 -35.47 -20.93 -8.62
CA SER A 853 -36.93 -20.81 -8.43
C SER A 853 -37.71 -21.99 -8.99
N GLN A 854 -37.11 -22.75 -9.91
CA GLN A 854 -37.72 -23.94 -10.51
C GLN A 854 -37.45 -25.23 -9.73
N LEU A 855 -36.60 -25.15 -8.70
CA LEU A 855 -36.32 -26.25 -7.80
C LEU A 855 -37.19 -26.09 -6.56
N ALA A 856 -37.87 -27.16 -6.15
CA ALA A 856 -38.66 -27.16 -4.93
C ALA A 856 -37.75 -26.78 -3.75
N GLU A 857 -38.21 -25.82 -2.95
CA GLU A 857 -37.50 -25.45 -1.73
C GLU A 857 -37.62 -26.60 -0.72
N MET A 858 -36.48 -27.11 -0.27
CA MET A 858 -36.39 -28.24 0.65
C MET A 858 -35.61 -27.80 1.88
N ASP A 859 -36.08 -28.16 3.07
CA ASP A 859 -35.35 -27.87 4.29
C ASP A 859 -34.14 -28.83 4.40
N CYS A 860 -32.95 -28.24 4.43
CA CYS A 860 -31.69 -28.97 4.55
C CYS A 860 -31.64 -29.85 5.82
N ALA A 861 -32.39 -29.49 6.87
CA ALA A 861 -32.39 -30.20 8.15
C ALA A 861 -33.26 -31.47 8.15
N THR A 862 -34.28 -31.54 7.30
CA THR A 862 -35.29 -32.63 7.33
C THR A 862 -35.27 -33.52 6.10
N THR A 863 -34.56 -33.12 5.03
CA THR A 863 -34.50 -33.86 3.75
C THR A 863 -33.14 -34.54 3.56
N ASN A 864 -33.15 -35.85 3.31
CA ASN A 864 -31.92 -36.63 3.06
C ASN A 864 -31.16 -36.11 1.83
N SER A 865 -29.83 -36.00 1.92
CA SER A 865 -28.96 -35.50 0.84
C SER A 865 -29.16 -36.27 -0.48
N THR A 866 -29.23 -37.60 -0.44
CA THR A 866 -29.44 -38.41 -1.67
C THR A 866 -30.81 -38.20 -2.32
N GLN A 867 -31.82 -37.76 -1.55
CA GLN A 867 -33.17 -37.51 -2.05
C GLN A 867 -33.35 -36.08 -2.61
N ARG A 868 -32.48 -35.14 -2.24
CA ARG A 868 -32.59 -33.72 -2.64
C ARG A 868 -31.67 -33.30 -3.77
N LEU A 869 -30.56 -34.02 -4.01
CA LEU A 869 -29.64 -33.69 -5.10
C LEU A 869 -30.33 -33.84 -6.47
N GLN A 870 -30.16 -32.84 -7.32
CA GLN A 870 -30.66 -32.84 -8.70
C GLN A 870 -29.48 -32.75 -9.66
N THR A 871 -29.45 -33.58 -10.70
CA THR A 871 -28.38 -33.55 -11.70
C THR A 871 -28.96 -33.14 -13.05
N GLY A 872 -28.41 -32.07 -13.62
CA GLY A 872 -28.69 -31.61 -14.98
C GLY A 872 -27.50 -31.87 -15.89
N ILE A 873 -27.77 -32.00 -17.18
CA ILE A 873 -26.75 -32.20 -18.21
C ILE A 873 -26.79 -31.01 -19.17
N VAL A 874 -25.62 -30.45 -19.45
CA VAL A 874 -25.36 -29.52 -20.54
C VAL A 874 -24.77 -30.31 -21.70
N TYR A 875 -25.40 -30.26 -22.87
CA TYR A 875 -24.93 -30.92 -24.08
C TYR A 875 -24.24 -29.89 -24.95
N ILE A 876 -22.97 -30.13 -25.28
CA ILE A 876 -22.22 -29.39 -26.30
C ILE A 876 -22.14 -30.28 -27.54
N ASN A 877 -22.96 -29.99 -28.54
CA ASN A 877 -23.06 -30.80 -29.76
C ASN A 877 -22.52 -30.03 -30.96
N THR A 878 -21.58 -30.63 -31.70
CA THR A 878 -21.17 -30.09 -33.00
C THR A 878 -22.25 -30.33 -34.06
N THR A 879 -22.38 -29.41 -35.01
CA THR A 879 -23.47 -29.41 -36.01
C THR A 879 -22.98 -29.65 -37.44
N THR A 880 -21.66 -29.76 -37.67
CA THR A 880 -21.06 -29.72 -39.02
C THR A 880 -20.38 -31.00 -39.50
N PHE A 881 -20.29 -32.09 -38.73
CA PHE A 881 -19.59 -33.32 -39.18
C PHE A 881 -20.37 -34.64 -38.93
N PRO A 882 -20.49 -35.53 -39.94
CA PRO A 882 -20.96 -36.89 -39.72
C PRO A 882 -19.92 -37.72 -38.95
N SER A 883 -20.39 -38.48 -37.96
CA SER A 883 -19.63 -39.22 -36.94
C SER A 883 -18.76 -40.40 -37.43
N GLU A 884 -18.44 -40.51 -38.73
CA GLU A 884 -17.95 -41.75 -39.33
C GLU A 884 -16.56 -41.66 -40.01
N GLN A 885 -15.81 -40.57 -39.85
CA GLN A 885 -14.49 -40.40 -40.51
C GLN A 885 -13.34 -40.11 -39.53
N TYR A 886 -13.17 -40.91 -38.48
CA TYR A 886 -11.93 -40.91 -37.68
C TYR A 886 -11.38 -42.33 -37.55
N VAL A 887 -10.15 -42.52 -38.01
CA VAL A 887 -9.55 -43.86 -38.14
C VAL A 887 -9.17 -44.39 -36.76
N GLY A 888 -9.90 -45.39 -36.27
CA GLY A 888 -9.48 -46.27 -35.17
C GLY A 888 -9.80 -45.84 -33.74
N MET A 889 -10.30 -44.63 -33.51
CA MET A 889 -10.85 -44.18 -32.22
C MET A 889 -12.24 -43.57 -32.45
N TRP A 890 -13.26 -44.03 -31.71
CA TRP A 890 -14.58 -43.39 -31.68
C TRP A 890 -14.38 -41.98 -31.11
N SER A 891 -14.51 -40.97 -31.95
CA SER A 891 -14.41 -39.57 -31.53
C SER A 891 -15.80 -39.01 -31.25
N PRO A 892 -16.15 -38.66 -30.00
CA PRO A 892 -17.43 -38.05 -29.70
C PRO A 892 -17.53 -36.68 -30.40
N THR A 893 -18.56 -36.50 -31.23
CA THR A 893 -18.94 -35.19 -31.79
C THR A 893 -19.77 -34.36 -30.80
N ASN A 894 -19.95 -34.89 -29.58
CA ASN A 894 -20.70 -34.35 -28.48
C ASN A 894 -19.93 -34.54 -27.16
N VAL A 895 -19.93 -33.51 -26.31
CA VAL A 895 -19.47 -33.61 -24.92
C VAL A 895 -20.65 -33.35 -24.02
N THR A 896 -20.91 -34.26 -23.08
CA THR A 896 -21.92 -34.01 -22.05
C THR A 896 -21.23 -33.51 -20.78
N VAL A 897 -21.76 -32.44 -20.20
CA VAL A 897 -21.23 -31.87 -18.95
C VAL A 897 -22.30 -32.01 -17.89
N SER A 898 -22.00 -32.73 -16.81
CA SER A 898 -22.93 -32.88 -15.69
C SER A 898 -22.76 -31.74 -14.66
N LEU A 899 -23.88 -31.23 -14.14
CA LEU A 899 -23.90 -30.35 -12.98
C LEU A 899 -24.89 -30.91 -11.95
N THR A 900 -24.37 -31.29 -10.80
CA THR A 900 -25.16 -31.64 -9.63
C THR A 900 -25.41 -30.40 -8.77
N VAL A 901 -26.66 -30.22 -8.34
CA VAL A 901 -27.06 -29.12 -7.45
C VAL A 901 -27.74 -29.62 -6.18
N ASP A 902 -27.55 -28.87 -5.10
CA ASP A 902 -28.29 -29.02 -3.84
C ASP A 902 -29.18 -27.78 -3.63
N PRO A 903 -30.51 -27.88 -3.86
CA PRO A 903 -31.41 -26.74 -3.80
C PRO A 903 -31.89 -26.40 -2.39
N CYS A 904 -31.44 -27.12 -1.36
CA CYS A 904 -31.98 -26.97 -0.02
C CYS A 904 -31.69 -25.58 0.59
N THR A 905 -32.56 -25.12 1.47
CA THR A 905 -32.41 -23.88 2.25
C THR A 905 -32.55 -24.18 3.74
N PHE A 906 -32.02 -23.27 4.57
CA PHE A 906 -32.27 -23.24 6.01
C PHE A 906 -33.20 -22.07 6.34
N SER A 907 -34.23 -22.35 7.14
CA SER A 907 -35.16 -21.31 7.61
C SER A 907 -34.51 -20.40 8.67
N SER A 908 -34.76 -19.10 8.55
CA SER A 908 -34.35 -18.10 9.56
C SER A 908 -35.08 -18.27 10.90
N SER A 909 -36.21 -18.99 10.92
CA SER A 909 -36.92 -19.35 12.16
C SER A 909 -36.21 -20.44 12.97
N SER A 910 -35.45 -21.30 12.31
CA SER A 910 -34.70 -22.40 12.94
C SER A 910 -33.21 -22.12 13.07
N HIS A 911 -32.68 -21.14 12.33
CA HIS A 911 -31.27 -20.73 12.34
C HIS A 911 -31.16 -19.21 12.27
N PRO A 912 -30.34 -18.55 13.11
CA PRO A 912 -30.18 -17.10 13.06
C PRO A 912 -29.72 -16.62 11.67
N ALA A 913 -30.27 -15.49 11.21
CA ALA A 913 -29.80 -14.83 9.99
C ALA A 913 -28.31 -14.46 10.14
N GLY A 914 -27.54 -14.62 9.06
CA GLY A 914 -26.09 -14.41 9.05
C GLY A 914 -25.25 -15.64 9.43
N THR A 915 -25.87 -16.75 9.86
CA THR A 915 -25.15 -18.03 10.10
C THR A 915 -24.58 -18.58 8.80
N PHE A 916 -23.30 -18.93 8.77
CA PHE A 916 -22.64 -19.49 7.60
C PHE A 916 -23.09 -20.93 7.31
N VAL A 917 -23.08 -21.33 6.05
CA VAL A 917 -23.47 -22.68 5.64
C VAL A 917 -22.36 -23.32 4.82
N SER A 918 -22.08 -24.59 5.10
CA SER A 918 -21.02 -25.32 4.39
C SER A 918 -21.31 -25.47 2.91
N SER A 919 -20.23 -25.35 2.17
CA SER A 919 -20.12 -25.65 0.76
C SER A 919 -20.43 -27.14 0.51
N SER A 920 -20.57 -27.47 -0.77
CA SER A 920 -20.89 -28.83 -1.23
C SER A 920 -19.89 -29.91 -0.78
N ASP A 921 -18.65 -29.53 -0.50
CA ASP A 921 -17.56 -30.38 -0.02
C ASP A 921 -17.43 -30.40 1.53
N GLY A 922 -18.35 -29.75 2.24
CA GLY A 922 -18.34 -29.63 3.70
C GLY A 922 -17.47 -28.48 4.24
N SER A 923 -16.75 -27.75 3.38
CA SER A 923 -15.90 -26.63 3.78
C SER A 923 -16.72 -25.36 4.02
N VAL A 924 -16.31 -24.54 4.98
CA VAL A 924 -16.91 -23.22 5.25
C VAL A 924 -15.81 -22.17 5.26
N SER A 925 -15.98 -21.05 4.53
CA SER A 925 -15.05 -19.92 4.52
C SER A 925 -15.77 -18.68 5.02
N MET A 926 -15.21 -18.01 6.01
CA MET A 926 -15.88 -16.94 6.76
C MET A 926 -14.92 -15.76 6.91
N LEU A 927 -15.28 -14.59 6.37
CA LEU A 927 -14.48 -13.38 6.56
C LEU A 927 -14.61 -12.89 8.01
N ALA A 928 -13.51 -12.43 8.59
CA ALA A 928 -13.50 -11.95 9.98
C ALA A 928 -14.42 -10.75 10.19
N ALA A 929 -14.56 -9.88 9.18
CA ALA A 929 -15.45 -8.73 9.20
C ALA A 929 -16.95 -9.10 9.26
N HIS A 930 -17.30 -10.35 8.96
CA HIS A 930 -18.68 -10.86 9.03
C HIS A 930 -18.92 -11.78 10.24
N ALA A 931 -17.96 -11.88 11.15
CA ALA A 931 -18.13 -12.56 12.41
C ALA A 931 -19.04 -11.77 13.36
N LEU A 932 -19.61 -12.47 14.35
CA LEU A 932 -20.25 -11.81 15.49
C LEU A 932 -19.18 -11.33 16.46
N VAL A 933 -19.10 -10.01 16.67
CA VAL A 933 -18.19 -9.41 17.66
C VAL A 933 -18.79 -9.55 19.06
N GLU A 934 -18.14 -10.32 19.92
CA GLU A 934 -18.47 -10.41 21.34
C GLU A 934 -17.60 -9.42 22.14
N PRO A 935 -18.18 -8.40 22.80
CA PRO A 935 -17.41 -7.43 23.57
C PRO A 935 -16.73 -8.07 24.78
N ALA A 936 -15.76 -7.36 25.36
CA ALA A 936 -15.09 -7.80 26.58
C ALA A 936 -16.10 -8.06 27.70
N ARG A 937 -15.99 -9.23 28.35
CA ARG A 937 -16.89 -9.65 29.43
C ARG A 937 -16.52 -9.04 30.78
N SER A 938 -15.35 -8.42 30.89
CA SER A 938 -14.88 -7.69 32.07
C SER A 938 -14.49 -6.26 31.73
N ASN A 939 -15.03 -5.28 32.47
CA ASN A 939 -14.66 -3.86 32.37
C ASN A 939 -13.19 -3.58 32.73
N SER A 940 -12.49 -4.52 33.36
CA SER A 940 -11.06 -4.41 33.65
C SER A 940 -10.16 -4.66 32.44
N THR A 941 -10.74 -5.02 31.28
CA THR A 941 -10.00 -5.30 30.04
C THR A 941 -10.37 -4.22 29.01
N PRO A 942 -9.63 -3.10 28.92
CA PRO A 942 -9.97 -1.98 28.05
C PRO A 942 -9.57 -2.26 26.58
N THR A 943 -9.81 -3.48 26.10
CA THR A 943 -9.54 -3.89 24.72
C THR A 943 -10.83 -4.12 23.96
N TYR A 944 -10.79 -3.80 22.67
CA TYR A 944 -11.90 -4.00 21.74
C TYR A 944 -11.37 -4.49 20.40
N LEU A 945 -12.28 -5.04 19.59
CA LEU A 945 -12.00 -5.51 18.25
C LEU A 945 -12.51 -4.49 17.25
N GLU A 946 -11.67 -4.14 16.29
CA GLU A 946 -11.94 -3.09 15.33
C GLU A 946 -11.79 -3.60 13.90
N VAL A 947 -12.68 -3.16 13.01
CA VAL A 947 -12.66 -3.52 11.59
C VAL A 947 -11.65 -2.65 10.85
N LEU A 948 -10.80 -3.28 10.06
CA LEU A 948 -9.87 -2.62 9.14
C LEU A 948 -10.36 -2.79 7.70
N PRO A 949 -11.03 -1.78 7.11
CA PRO A 949 -11.49 -1.87 5.72
C PRO A 949 -10.30 -1.82 4.75
N GLN A 950 -10.38 -2.60 3.68
CA GLN A 950 -9.36 -2.69 2.62
C GLN A 950 -7.95 -3.05 3.14
N TYR A 951 -7.87 -3.77 4.26
CA TYR A 951 -6.61 -4.28 4.80
C TYR A 951 -6.20 -5.59 4.12
N GLY A 952 -4.88 -5.77 3.99
CA GLY A 952 -4.28 -7.08 3.71
C GLY A 952 -4.67 -7.70 2.38
N LEU A 953 -4.64 -9.03 2.32
CA LEU A 953 -4.86 -9.81 1.10
C LEU A 953 -6.32 -9.74 0.62
N LEU A 954 -7.27 -9.82 1.56
CA LEU A 954 -8.68 -10.05 1.25
C LEU A 954 -9.52 -8.77 1.21
N GLY A 955 -9.01 -7.65 1.73
CA GLY A 955 -9.70 -6.35 1.70
C GLY A 955 -10.56 -6.06 2.93
N SER A 956 -10.41 -6.85 3.99
CA SER A 956 -10.99 -6.58 5.30
C SER A 956 -10.29 -7.41 6.36
N ALA A 957 -10.05 -6.84 7.54
CA ALA A 957 -9.53 -7.57 8.68
C ALA A 957 -10.15 -7.09 10.00
N ILE A 958 -9.90 -7.82 11.08
CA ILE A 958 -10.18 -7.39 12.45
C ILE A 958 -8.86 -7.32 13.23
N THR A 959 -8.62 -6.20 13.91
CA THR A 959 -7.47 -6.01 14.81
C THR A 959 -7.90 -5.82 16.26
N VAL A 960 -6.94 -5.88 17.17
CA VAL A 960 -7.10 -5.68 18.61
C VAL A 960 -6.57 -4.31 19.01
N LEU A 961 -7.42 -3.46 19.58
CA LEU A 961 -7.06 -2.12 20.06
C LEU A 961 -7.33 -1.94 21.57
N PRO A 962 -6.61 -1.02 22.24
CA PRO A 962 -5.45 -0.30 21.75
C PRO A 962 -4.21 -1.22 21.66
N PRO A 963 -3.22 -0.92 20.80
CA PRO A 963 -2.02 -1.75 20.66
C PRO A 963 -1.12 -1.70 21.90
N THR A 964 -1.38 -0.83 22.87
CA THR A 964 -0.60 -0.74 24.12
C THR A 964 -1.14 -1.63 25.23
N ALA A 965 -2.23 -2.38 24.99
CA ALA A 965 -2.86 -3.16 26.03
C ALA A 965 -2.00 -4.35 26.55
N ASP A 966 -2.30 -4.75 27.78
CA ASP A 966 -1.75 -5.95 28.41
C ASP A 966 -2.29 -7.23 27.76
N SER A 967 -1.70 -8.37 28.14
CA SER A 967 -2.19 -9.69 27.70
C SER A 967 -3.65 -9.87 28.13
N ILE A 968 -4.47 -10.32 27.19
CA ILE A 968 -5.91 -10.45 27.34
C ILE A 968 -6.22 -11.84 27.94
N PRO A 969 -6.88 -11.95 29.09
CA PRO A 969 -7.22 -13.25 29.65
C PRO A 969 -8.29 -13.94 28.79
N PRO A 970 -8.15 -15.25 28.52
CA PRO A 970 -9.15 -16.01 27.77
C PRO A 970 -10.49 -16.00 28.51
N ALA A 971 -11.60 -16.01 27.75
CA ALA A 971 -12.97 -15.94 28.24
C ALA A 971 -13.41 -14.61 28.90
N SER A 972 -12.49 -13.69 29.25
CA SER A 972 -12.84 -12.37 29.80
C SER A 972 -12.67 -11.22 28.81
N GLY A 973 -11.78 -11.36 27.82
CA GLY A 973 -11.56 -10.36 26.77
C GLY A 973 -12.67 -10.31 25.72
N PRO A 974 -12.51 -9.51 24.65
CA PRO A 974 -13.38 -9.59 23.49
C PRO A 974 -13.07 -10.84 22.64
N SER A 975 -14.01 -11.27 21.81
CA SER A 975 -13.81 -12.40 20.89
C SER A 975 -14.62 -12.27 19.61
N LEU A 976 -14.29 -13.08 18.60
CA LEU A 976 -15.12 -13.26 17.41
C LEU A 976 -15.76 -14.63 17.41
N SER A 977 -17.07 -14.67 17.13
CA SER A 977 -17.85 -15.89 17.00
C SER A 977 -18.29 -16.09 15.54
N PHE A 978 -18.04 -17.29 15.04
CA PHE A 978 -18.29 -17.72 13.67
C PHE A 978 -19.28 -18.89 13.68
N PRO A 979 -20.60 -18.62 13.73
CA PRO A 979 -21.62 -19.66 13.69
C PRO A 979 -21.73 -20.23 12.27
N PHE A 980 -21.69 -21.56 12.15
CA PHE A 980 -21.83 -22.26 10.88
C PHE A 980 -22.69 -23.53 10.97
N ILE A 981 -23.19 -23.99 9.82
CA ILE A 981 -24.00 -25.20 9.70
C ILE A 981 -23.40 -26.10 8.62
N HIS A 982 -23.22 -27.39 8.93
CA HIS A 982 -22.83 -28.39 7.96
C HIS A 982 -24.06 -28.94 7.23
N SER A 983 -24.16 -28.70 5.92
CA SER A 983 -25.35 -29.02 5.11
C SER A 983 -25.55 -30.52 4.87
N THR A 984 -24.49 -31.33 4.98
CA THR A 984 -24.55 -32.80 4.94
C THR A 984 -24.18 -33.36 6.30
N SER A 985 -25.04 -34.12 6.99
CA SER A 985 -24.65 -34.74 8.26
C SER A 985 -23.42 -35.65 8.03
N PRO A 986 -22.26 -35.40 8.69
CA PRO A 986 -21.16 -36.35 8.64
C PRO A 986 -21.66 -37.70 9.19
N PRO A 987 -21.12 -38.84 8.74
CA PRO A 987 -21.47 -40.14 9.31
C PRO A 987 -21.29 -40.08 10.82
N PRO A 988 -22.23 -40.62 11.64
CA PRO A 988 -22.08 -40.60 13.09
C PRO A 988 -20.83 -41.38 13.48
N THR A 989 -19.78 -40.66 13.88
CA THR A 989 -18.58 -41.25 14.45
C THR A 989 -18.70 -41.26 15.96
N ASN A 990 -18.38 -42.39 16.59
CA ASN A 990 -18.39 -42.54 18.06
C ASN A 990 -17.35 -41.66 18.79
N ASN A 991 -16.61 -40.80 18.08
CA ASN A 991 -15.44 -40.04 18.57
C ASN A 991 -15.62 -38.51 18.52
N GLY A 992 -16.85 -38.00 18.45
CA GLY A 992 -17.11 -36.54 18.37
C GLY A 992 -16.81 -35.94 16.98
N SER A 993 -16.97 -34.61 16.86
CA SER A 993 -16.68 -33.89 15.60
C SER A 993 -15.25 -33.35 15.60
N ALA A 994 -14.55 -33.48 14.47
CA ALA A 994 -13.19 -32.99 14.29
C ALA A 994 -13.08 -32.15 13.01
N TYR A 995 -12.51 -30.95 13.14
CA TYR A 995 -12.38 -29.99 12.05
C TYR A 995 -10.95 -29.45 11.96
N ASN A 996 -10.45 -29.30 10.73
CA ASN A 996 -9.29 -28.49 10.44
C ASN A 996 -9.73 -27.03 10.33
N VAL A 997 -9.23 -26.18 11.22
CA VAL A 997 -9.56 -24.75 11.26
C VAL A 997 -8.32 -23.96 10.83
N THR A 998 -8.38 -23.34 9.66
CA THR A 998 -7.29 -22.52 9.11
C THR A 998 -7.61 -21.05 9.27
N LEU A 999 -6.78 -20.33 10.04
CA LEU A 999 -6.84 -18.88 10.17
C LEU A 999 -5.94 -18.21 9.14
N TYR A 1000 -6.43 -17.14 8.52
CA TYR A 1000 -5.71 -16.26 7.62
C TYR A 1000 -5.43 -14.98 8.40
N LEU A 1001 -4.20 -14.84 8.87
CA LEU A 1001 -3.71 -13.70 9.65
C LEU A 1001 -2.87 -12.81 8.76
N SER A 1002 -2.81 -11.52 9.07
CA SER A 1002 -1.79 -10.61 8.50
C SER A 1002 -0.38 -11.22 8.66
N PRO A 1003 0.60 -10.89 7.81
CA PRO A 1003 2.01 -11.25 8.04
C PRO A 1003 2.52 -10.76 9.40
N ILE A 1004 2.33 -11.58 10.42
CA ILE A 1004 2.71 -11.25 11.80
C ILE A 1004 4.05 -11.89 12.18
N LEU A 1005 4.86 -11.10 12.90
CA LEU A 1005 6.03 -11.52 13.65
C LEU A 1005 5.76 -11.37 15.15
N ASN A 1006 6.48 -12.13 15.97
CA ASN A 1006 6.58 -11.80 17.39
C ASN A 1006 7.42 -10.53 17.51
N TYR A 1007 6.81 -9.43 17.96
CA TYR A 1007 7.48 -8.13 18.05
C TYR A 1007 7.57 -7.60 19.50
N ARG A 1008 7.03 -8.32 20.49
CA ARG A 1008 7.14 -8.00 21.92
C ARG A 1008 8.04 -8.97 22.65
N ASP A 1009 8.91 -8.47 23.51
CA ASP A 1009 9.73 -9.32 24.38
C ASP A 1009 8.84 -10.13 25.34
N LYS A 1010 9.10 -11.44 25.44
CA LYS A 1010 8.43 -12.39 26.35
C LYS A 1010 6.89 -12.49 26.25
N ARG A 1011 6.28 -11.84 25.26
CA ARG A 1011 4.84 -11.87 24.97
C ARG A 1011 4.60 -12.27 23.52
N PRO A 1012 4.85 -13.54 23.14
CA PRO A 1012 4.58 -13.99 21.79
C PRO A 1012 3.10 -13.86 21.47
N LEU A 1013 2.79 -13.50 20.22
CA LEU A 1013 1.42 -13.43 19.75
C LEU A 1013 0.78 -14.82 19.88
N LYS A 1014 -0.43 -14.86 20.44
CA LYS A 1014 -1.16 -16.11 20.68
C LYS A 1014 -2.64 -15.85 20.78
N TYR A 1015 -3.44 -16.84 20.41
CA TYR A 1015 -4.90 -16.81 20.50
C TYR A 1015 -5.44 -18.15 20.99
N VAL A 1016 -6.71 -18.19 21.37
CA VAL A 1016 -7.43 -19.44 21.65
C VAL A 1016 -8.51 -19.64 20.60
N LEU A 1017 -8.58 -20.86 20.08
CA LEU A 1017 -9.73 -21.34 19.32
C LEU A 1017 -10.58 -22.24 20.20
N GLU A 1018 -11.89 -22.11 20.06
CA GLU A 1018 -12.89 -22.88 20.80
C GLU A 1018 -14.00 -23.31 19.83
N LEU A 1019 -14.46 -24.56 19.96
CA LEU A 1019 -15.56 -25.14 19.21
C LEU A 1019 -16.75 -25.33 20.15
N ASP A 1020 -17.94 -24.86 19.75
CA ASP A 1020 -19.24 -25.15 20.36
C ASP A 1020 -19.40 -24.80 21.86
N ASP A 1021 -18.76 -23.71 22.31
CA ASP A 1021 -18.72 -23.32 23.74
C ASP A 1021 -18.16 -24.44 24.67
N ASP A 1022 -17.47 -25.42 24.08
CA ASP A 1022 -16.87 -26.54 24.79
C ASP A 1022 -15.48 -26.14 25.28
N VAL A 1023 -15.35 -25.90 26.59
CA VAL A 1023 -14.07 -25.55 27.22
C VAL A 1023 -13.00 -26.62 26.97
N ALA A 1024 -13.38 -27.89 26.79
CA ALA A 1024 -12.44 -28.97 26.49
C ALA A 1024 -11.88 -28.91 25.05
N SER A 1025 -12.54 -28.18 24.14
CA SER A 1025 -12.06 -27.95 22.77
C SER A 1025 -11.02 -26.83 22.67
N ARG A 1026 -10.87 -26.02 23.74
CA ARG A 1026 -10.00 -24.85 23.74
C ARG A 1026 -8.57 -25.23 23.41
N THR A 1027 -8.07 -24.66 22.33
CA THR A 1027 -6.69 -24.85 21.89
C THR A 1027 -6.00 -23.49 21.82
N THR A 1028 -4.97 -23.30 22.63
CA THR A 1028 -4.08 -22.14 22.52
C THR A 1028 -3.14 -22.35 21.34
N VAL A 1029 -3.06 -21.35 20.47
CA VAL A 1029 -2.26 -21.41 19.25
C VAL A 1029 -1.28 -20.24 19.23
N THR A 1030 -0.03 -20.55 18.90
CA THR A 1030 1.05 -19.59 18.67
C THR A 1030 1.33 -19.54 17.16
N PRO A 1031 0.81 -18.51 16.43
CA PRO A 1031 0.94 -18.45 14.97
C PRO A 1031 2.39 -18.31 14.49
N VAL A 1032 3.27 -17.78 15.36
CA VAL A 1032 4.71 -17.80 15.18
C VAL A 1032 5.28 -18.72 16.26
N PRO A 1033 6.09 -19.74 15.91
CA PRO A 1033 6.62 -20.68 16.89
C PRO A 1033 7.36 -20.00 18.06
N ASP A 1034 7.19 -20.51 19.28
CA ASP A 1034 7.72 -19.90 20.52
C ASP A 1034 9.25 -19.84 20.58
N ASN A 1035 9.95 -20.67 19.80
CA ASN A 1035 11.41 -20.65 19.71
C ASN A 1035 11.96 -19.51 18.83
N ILE A 1036 11.09 -18.74 18.16
CA ILE A 1036 11.50 -17.59 17.36
C ILE A 1036 11.54 -16.35 18.25
N THR A 1037 12.77 -15.90 18.52
CA THR A 1037 13.02 -14.66 19.28
C THR A 1037 12.38 -13.45 18.59
N PRO A 1038 11.79 -12.51 19.34
CA PRO A 1038 11.17 -11.33 18.76
C PRO A 1038 12.08 -10.57 17.81
N GLY A 1039 11.51 -10.24 16.64
CA GLY A 1039 12.16 -9.64 15.49
C GLY A 1039 13.23 -10.50 14.80
N THR A 1040 13.12 -11.82 14.92
CA THR A 1040 13.77 -12.79 14.02
C THR A 1040 12.73 -13.31 13.02
N ASN A 1041 13.15 -13.49 11.76
CA ASN A 1041 12.26 -14.08 10.75
C ASN A 1041 12.12 -15.58 10.99
N SER A 1042 10.90 -16.09 10.94
CA SER A 1042 10.65 -17.53 10.92
C SER A 1042 11.09 -18.13 9.58
N ALA A 1043 11.32 -19.45 9.52
CA ALA A 1043 11.81 -20.11 8.31
C ALA A 1043 10.86 -19.98 7.10
N ASP A 1044 9.56 -19.84 7.36
CA ASP A 1044 8.49 -19.63 6.38
C ASP A 1044 8.29 -18.14 6.02
N TRP A 1045 9.01 -17.20 6.64
CA TRP A 1045 8.72 -15.77 6.53
C TRP A 1045 8.68 -15.27 5.08
N GLY A 1046 9.64 -15.69 4.26
CA GLY A 1046 9.67 -15.32 2.83
C GLY A 1046 8.39 -15.72 2.08
N ASN A 1047 7.80 -16.87 2.42
CA ASN A 1047 6.52 -17.30 1.83
C ASN A 1047 5.35 -16.47 2.38
N VAL A 1048 5.35 -16.19 3.68
CA VAL A 1048 4.31 -15.40 4.36
C VAL A 1048 4.21 -13.98 3.79
N VAL A 1049 5.35 -13.28 3.64
CA VAL A 1049 5.36 -11.90 3.10
C VAL A 1049 5.10 -11.86 1.60
N SER A 1050 5.57 -12.85 0.83
CA SER A 1050 5.28 -12.93 -0.60
C SER A 1050 3.79 -13.17 -0.88
N ALA A 1051 3.12 -13.93 0.00
CA ALA A 1051 1.69 -14.20 -0.07
C ALA A 1051 0.83 -13.12 0.63
N ASN A 1052 1.47 -12.17 1.32
CA ASN A 1052 0.84 -11.19 2.21
C ASN A 1052 -0.18 -11.80 3.19
N ILE A 1053 0.08 -13.01 3.67
CA ILE A 1053 -0.80 -13.71 4.61
C ILE A 1053 -0.05 -14.82 5.34
N ARG A 1054 -0.31 -14.98 6.64
CA ARG A 1054 0.10 -16.14 7.44
C ARG A 1054 -1.10 -17.06 7.62
N LYS A 1055 -1.01 -18.29 7.11
CA LYS A 1055 -2.04 -19.33 7.28
C LYS A 1055 -1.65 -20.27 8.41
N VAL A 1056 -2.53 -20.46 9.39
CA VAL A 1056 -2.29 -21.36 10.54
C VAL A 1056 -3.46 -22.33 10.68
N THR A 1057 -3.19 -23.61 10.47
CA THR A 1057 -4.20 -24.69 10.58
C THR A 1057 -4.10 -25.37 11.93
N THR A 1058 -5.22 -25.47 12.64
CA THR A 1058 -5.36 -26.15 13.94
C THR A 1058 -6.50 -27.15 13.87
N MET A 1059 -6.26 -28.38 14.31
CA MET A 1059 -7.33 -29.38 14.42
C MET A 1059 -8.07 -29.19 15.74
N LEU A 1060 -9.37 -28.91 15.68
CA LEU A 1060 -10.24 -28.84 16.86
C LEU A 1060 -11.09 -30.10 16.96
N ARG A 1061 -11.42 -30.48 18.20
CA ARG A 1061 -12.28 -31.62 18.52
C ARG A 1061 -13.27 -31.23 19.60
N THR A 1062 -14.50 -31.73 19.51
CA THR A 1062 -15.48 -31.64 20.59
C THR A 1062 -16.10 -33.00 20.85
N ASN A 1063 -16.36 -33.28 22.14
CA ASN A 1063 -17.13 -34.44 22.58
C ASN A 1063 -18.65 -34.17 22.53
N SER A 1064 -19.06 -32.95 22.21
CA SER A 1064 -20.46 -32.61 22.06
C SER A 1064 -21.04 -33.32 20.84
N THR A 1065 -22.09 -34.09 21.09
CA THR A 1065 -22.94 -34.72 20.07
C THR A 1065 -24.15 -33.85 19.73
N SER A 1066 -24.13 -32.56 20.11
CA SER A 1066 -25.25 -31.63 19.96
C SER A 1066 -25.82 -31.68 18.55
N GLY A 1067 -27.01 -32.28 18.47
CA GLY A 1067 -27.65 -32.69 17.23
C GLY A 1067 -28.09 -31.49 16.38
N GLY A 1068 -27.73 -31.54 15.10
CA GLY A 1068 -28.22 -30.63 14.07
C GLY A 1068 -27.18 -30.09 13.09
N GLY A 1069 -25.90 -30.47 13.22
CA GLY A 1069 -24.83 -29.99 12.33
C GLY A 1069 -24.50 -28.50 12.50
N LYS A 1070 -25.00 -27.85 13.55
CA LYS A 1070 -24.68 -26.46 13.89
C LYS A 1070 -23.47 -26.42 14.79
N HIS A 1071 -22.57 -25.51 14.48
CA HIS A 1071 -21.32 -25.35 15.20
C HIS A 1071 -20.94 -23.87 15.29
N THR A 1072 -20.08 -23.55 16.25
CA THR A 1072 -19.50 -22.21 16.40
C THR A 1072 -18.01 -22.33 16.61
N ILE A 1073 -17.23 -21.67 15.75
CA ILE A 1073 -15.82 -21.39 16.05
C ILE A 1073 -15.73 -20.05 16.76
N ARG A 1074 -15.06 -20.01 17.90
CA ARG A 1074 -14.74 -18.76 18.59
C ARG A 1074 -13.23 -18.52 18.60
N TRP A 1075 -12.85 -17.30 18.27
CA TRP A 1075 -11.47 -16.83 18.28
C TRP A 1075 -11.29 -15.78 19.38
N TRP A 1076 -10.40 -16.08 20.32
CA TRP A 1076 -10.02 -15.20 21.43
C TRP A 1076 -8.59 -14.71 21.22
N PRO A 1077 -8.36 -13.44 20.85
CA PRO A 1077 -7.02 -12.89 20.85
C PRO A 1077 -6.53 -12.76 22.29
N LEU A 1078 -5.31 -13.23 22.57
CA LEU A 1078 -4.69 -13.08 23.89
C LEU A 1078 -3.65 -11.95 23.94
N GLU A 1079 -3.25 -11.40 22.79
CA GLU A 1079 -2.27 -10.33 22.68
C GLU A 1079 -2.69 -9.31 21.62
N PRO A 1080 -2.47 -7.99 21.84
CA PRO A 1080 -2.59 -6.99 20.80
C PRO A 1080 -1.59 -7.22 19.64
N GLY A 1081 -1.96 -6.80 18.44
CA GLY A 1081 -1.19 -7.01 17.20
C GLY A 1081 -1.55 -8.26 16.41
N LEU A 1082 -2.56 -9.01 16.85
CA LEU A 1082 -3.20 -10.00 16.00
C LEU A 1082 -4.17 -9.30 15.05
N VAL A 1083 -4.03 -9.58 13.76
CA VAL A 1083 -4.93 -9.09 12.71
C VAL A 1083 -5.45 -10.29 11.92
N LEU A 1084 -6.77 -10.53 11.99
CA LEU A 1084 -7.43 -11.69 11.37
C LEU A 1084 -8.25 -11.27 10.16
N GLU A 1085 -8.04 -11.91 9.01
CA GLU A 1085 -8.79 -11.64 7.77
C GLU A 1085 -9.91 -12.66 7.51
N LYS A 1086 -9.64 -13.95 7.74
CA LYS A 1086 -10.56 -15.05 7.38
C LYS A 1086 -10.34 -16.30 8.24
N VAL A 1087 -11.42 -17.07 8.44
CA VAL A 1087 -11.42 -18.41 9.02
C VAL A 1087 -11.99 -19.39 8.00
N VAL A 1088 -11.27 -20.49 7.74
CA VAL A 1088 -11.74 -21.62 6.92
C VAL A 1088 -11.84 -22.87 7.78
N VAL A 1089 -12.99 -23.53 7.74
CA VAL A 1089 -13.28 -24.76 8.51
C VAL A 1089 -13.50 -25.89 7.52
N GLU A 1090 -12.76 -26.98 7.67
CA GLU A 1090 -12.77 -28.12 6.76
C GLU A 1090 -12.95 -29.43 7.55
N PRO A 1091 -13.71 -30.40 7.03
CA PRO A 1091 -13.80 -31.72 7.64
C PRO A 1091 -12.43 -32.40 7.77
N GLN A 1092 -12.24 -33.23 8.79
CA GLN A 1092 -10.99 -33.98 8.97
C GLN A 1092 -10.62 -34.77 7.71
N GLY A 1093 -9.37 -34.61 7.25
CA GLY A 1093 -8.86 -35.29 6.06
C GLY A 1093 -9.23 -34.62 4.73
N SER A 1094 -10.03 -33.55 4.76
CA SER A 1094 -10.32 -32.71 3.61
C SER A 1094 -9.45 -31.46 3.65
N MET A 1095 -8.93 -31.05 2.50
CA MET A 1095 -8.30 -29.75 2.28
C MET A 1095 -8.70 -29.23 0.91
N THR A 1096 -9.18 -28.00 0.88
CA THR A 1096 -9.53 -27.26 -0.32
C THR A 1096 -8.28 -26.94 -1.14
N VAL A 1097 -8.48 -26.79 -2.45
CA VAL A 1097 -7.38 -26.48 -3.38
C VAL A 1097 -6.72 -25.15 -2.99
N ALA A 1098 -5.40 -25.17 -2.89
CA ALA A 1098 -4.60 -24.00 -2.61
C ALA A 1098 -4.68 -23.00 -3.78
N THR A 1099 -5.20 -21.81 -3.48
CA THR A 1099 -5.23 -20.63 -4.35
C THR A 1099 -4.71 -19.43 -3.54
N ALA A 1100 -4.39 -18.31 -4.21
CA ALA A 1100 -3.83 -17.15 -3.53
C ALA A 1100 -4.80 -16.59 -2.48
N LEU A 1101 -6.04 -16.31 -2.88
CA LEU A 1101 -7.11 -15.75 -2.04
C LEU A 1101 -7.85 -16.81 -1.20
N GLY A 1102 -7.64 -18.09 -1.52
CA GLY A 1102 -8.34 -19.21 -0.89
C GLY A 1102 -9.82 -19.27 -1.28
N MET A 1103 -10.58 -20.13 -0.60
CA MET A 1103 -12.01 -20.29 -0.87
C MET A 1103 -12.78 -18.96 -0.69
N PRO A 1104 -13.67 -18.58 -1.63
CA PRO A 1104 -14.60 -17.47 -1.46
C PRO A 1104 -15.45 -17.63 -0.21
N GLU A 1105 -15.98 -16.54 0.34
CA GLU A 1105 -16.84 -16.60 1.52
C GLU A 1105 -18.09 -17.45 1.23
N SER A 1106 -18.41 -18.36 2.15
CA SER A 1106 -19.60 -19.21 2.06
C SER A 1106 -20.88 -18.39 2.31
N GLY A 1107 -21.97 -18.83 1.69
CA GLY A 1107 -23.28 -18.23 1.84
C GLY A 1107 -23.83 -18.31 3.27
N ARG A 1108 -24.76 -17.40 3.60
CA ARG A 1108 -25.33 -17.23 4.94
C ARG A 1108 -26.84 -17.35 4.95
N VAL A 1109 -27.41 -17.88 6.04
CA VAL A 1109 -28.86 -18.00 6.24
C VAL A 1109 -29.51 -16.60 6.18
N GLY A 1110 -30.60 -16.48 5.42
CA GLY A 1110 -31.35 -15.23 5.28
C GLY A 1110 -30.69 -14.14 4.43
N MET A 1111 -29.57 -14.44 3.77
CA MET A 1111 -28.84 -13.52 2.87
C MET A 1111 -28.79 -14.00 1.42
N ILE A 1112 -29.49 -15.10 1.10
CA ILE A 1112 -29.55 -15.76 -0.22
C ILE A 1112 -30.99 -15.83 -0.70
#